data_AF-A0A4R4ECB0-F1
#
_entry.id   AF-A0A4R4ECB0-F1
#
_cell.length_a   1.000
_cell.length_b   1.000
_cell.length_c   1.000
_cell.angle_alpha   90.00
_cell.angle_beta   90.00
_cell.angle_gamma   90.00
#
_symmetry.space_group_name_H-M   'P 1'
#
loop_
_entity.id
_entity.type
_entity.pdbx_description
1 polymer ?
#
loop_
_entity_poly.entity_id
_entity_poly.type
_entity_poly.pdbx_seq_one_letter_code
_entity_poly.pdbx_strand_id
1 'polypeptide(L)'
;MTHLRIGPPRSNTMTIKDIAKLAGVSIATVSKVLNNKDQDIGEETKQKIAKIISEHNYSPYQKVIKRMAAKTSTIGLVIDNVSDVFYKPFVQGALDAAYQENMSVILCNTDVAESKDKRHWDILRERNVEGVLFAPSATLTEQDIVHYMDEELPVVFTGGRSYEADVSQLNLNYAQGTYLATTQLIEKKHEVIGYISSSLSSQDELDKLEGYKKALYDNNISFDKNLVIESVASDCKIGGSEATKLLLAKNVTAIVTSNDILACGVYLTAGEALMKIPNELSVIGFGNSDICDLVTPTLTSISYPMYEMGFAACMTLIKQIRNEPEVKRVVYEPLIALKDSVSGPFRANDIPRERIAIVGSLNMDIILRVPHIPRVGETIMSYDIKNAAGGKGANQAVGAGKLGGKVFMIGRVGNDLYGRELFNSLVKNGVDASGIVFDEMLPTGNAYIYVSDSGDNNIVVNPGANSRLSIEQVNSFEWIFDKVDYCLIQMEIPMDTIEYVAGICRKNNIKLILNPAPAQKINYTCFEDCFLVVPNETEIDLMIPGDYTIEEKAYKLLEKNFQNVIVTLGDKGCLLVNRNTKEYFSAAPFKAVDTTGAGDSFISGLAVALAEGKDIANAIKFASLAAGITVSREGAQPSLPDKETMRMYL
;
A
#
# COMPACT_ATOMS: atom_id res chain seq x y z
N MET A 1 -26.63 -0.50 56.79
CA MET A 1 -27.37 0.65 56.26
C MET A 1 -28.25 0.18 55.13
N THR A 2 -29.53 0.49 55.25
CA THR A 2 -30.65 -0.06 54.48
C THR A 2 -30.68 0.53 53.06
N HIS A 3 -30.62 -0.31 52.03
CA HIS A 3 -30.82 0.12 50.64
C HIS A 3 -32.31 0.39 50.39
N LEU A 4 -32.67 1.67 50.28
CA LEU A 4 -33.97 2.11 49.79
C LEU A 4 -34.02 1.98 48.27
N ARG A 5 -34.95 1.15 47.79
CA ARG A 5 -35.35 1.07 46.37
C ARG A 5 -35.97 2.41 45.96
N ILE A 6 -35.37 3.08 45.00
CA ILE A 6 -35.97 4.23 44.31
C ILE A 6 -36.75 3.67 43.12
N GLY A 7 -38.08 3.64 43.22
CA GLY A 7 -38.95 3.41 42.06
C GLY A 7 -38.96 4.63 41.13
N PRO A 8 -39.45 4.49 39.88
CA PRO A 8 -39.44 5.60 38.93
C PRO A 8 -40.32 6.75 39.43
N PRO A 9 -39.97 8.02 39.13
CA PRO A 9 -40.74 9.17 39.57
C PRO A 9 -42.13 9.14 38.93
N ARG A 10 -43.19 9.20 39.74
CA ARG A 10 -44.55 9.49 39.26
C ARG A 10 -44.53 10.85 38.58
N SER A 11 -44.92 10.94 37.30
CA SER A 11 -44.98 12.23 36.60
C SER A 11 -45.99 13.14 37.29
N ASN A 12 -45.49 14.24 37.85
CA ASN A 12 -46.27 15.21 38.61
C ASN A 12 -46.98 16.19 37.64
N THR A 13 -47.80 15.67 36.73
CA THR A 13 -48.50 16.48 35.72
C THR A 13 -49.74 17.13 36.34
N MET A 14 -49.72 18.45 36.42
CA MET A 14 -50.81 19.28 36.94
C MET A 14 -52.13 18.99 36.21
N THR A 15 -53.23 18.85 36.93
CA THR A 15 -54.55 18.56 36.35
C THR A 15 -55.46 19.80 36.33
N ILE A 16 -56.57 19.73 35.59
CA ILE A 16 -57.59 20.80 35.60
C ILE A 16 -58.17 21.04 37.01
N LYS A 17 -58.19 20.00 37.85
CA LYS A 17 -58.62 20.09 39.26
C LYS A 17 -57.63 20.91 40.09
N ASP A 18 -56.34 20.77 39.81
CA ASP A 18 -55.28 21.50 40.51
C ASP A 18 -55.29 22.98 40.12
N ILE A 19 -55.53 23.29 38.84
CA ILE A 19 -55.70 24.67 38.37
C ILE A 19 -56.93 25.31 39.01
N ALA A 20 -58.06 24.59 39.06
CA ALA A 20 -59.28 25.09 39.70
C ALA A 20 -59.03 25.43 41.19
N LYS A 21 -58.31 24.55 41.89
CA LYS A 21 -57.93 24.75 43.28
C LYS A 21 -56.99 25.96 43.49
N LEU A 22 -55.98 26.15 42.63
CA LEU A 22 -55.03 27.26 42.71
C LEU A 22 -55.64 28.60 42.30
N ALA A 23 -56.53 28.60 41.31
CA ALA A 23 -57.26 29.79 40.89
C ALA A 23 -58.37 30.17 41.89
N GLY A 24 -58.84 29.22 42.70
CA GLY A 24 -59.93 29.41 43.66
C GLY A 24 -61.31 29.39 43.01
N VAL A 25 -61.47 28.65 41.91
CA VAL A 25 -62.70 28.59 41.10
C VAL A 25 -63.16 27.14 40.89
N SER A 26 -64.36 26.96 40.33
CA SER A 26 -64.84 25.61 40.00
C SER A 26 -64.09 25.02 38.80
N ILE A 27 -64.01 23.68 38.74
CA ILE A 27 -63.46 22.96 37.58
C ILE A 27 -64.20 23.33 36.29
N ALA A 28 -65.52 23.55 36.38
CA ALA A 28 -66.34 23.99 35.24
C ALA A 28 -65.94 25.39 34.75
N THR A 29 -65.58 26.29 35.65
CA THR A 29 -65.07 27.64 35.31
C THR A 29 -63.75 27.55 34.55
N VAL A 30 -62.79 26.74 35.02
CA VAL A 30 -61.52 26.50 34.31
C VAL A 30 -61.76 25.85 32.94
N SER A 31 -62.68 24.87 32.87
CA SER A 31 -63.04 24.20 31.61
C SER A 31 -63.67 25.15 30.59
N LYS A 32 -64.52 26.09 31.02
CA LYS A 32 -65.11 27.13 30.17
C LYS A 32 -64.03 28.05 29.58
N VAL A 33 -63.09 28.51 30.41
CA VAL A 33 -61.96 29.36 29.98
C VAL A 33 -61.05 28.62 29.00
N LEU A 34 -60.71 27.37 29.26
CA LEU A 34 -59.86 26.56 28.37
C LEU A 34 -60.50 26.24 27.01
N ASN A 35 -61.83 26.24 26.93
CA ASN A 35 -62.59 25.92 25.72
C ASN A 35 -63.21 27.16 25.04
N ASN A 36 -62.78 28.38 25.41
CA ASN A 36 -63.28 29.65 24.88
C ASN A 36 -64.81 29.81 24.99
N LYS A 37 -65.40 29.34 26.10
CA LYS A 37 -66.83 29.43 26.44
C LYS A 37 -67.04 30.21 27.74
N ASP A 38 -66.28 31.27 27.91
CA ASP A 38 -66.08 32.04 29.14
C ASP A 38 -66.62 33.48 29.05
N GLN A 39 -67.61 33.70 28.17
CA GLN A 39 -68.28 34.99 27.97
C GLN A 39 -68.94 35.53 29.25
N ASP A 40 -69.29 34.64 30.18
CA ASP A 40 -69.90 34.90 31.48
C ASP A 40 -68.88 35.04 32.64
N ILE A 41 -67.57 35.00 32.34
CA ILE A 41 -66.50 35.02 33.35
C ILE A 41 -65.77 36.38 33.32
N GLY A 42 -65.54 36.95 34.51
CA GLY A 42 -64.85 38.23 34.66
C GLY A 42 -63.36 38.17 34.26
N GLU A 43 -62.86 39.27 33.70
CA GLU A 43 -61.55 39.30 33.05
C GLU A 43 -60.36 39.08 34.00
N GLU A 44 -60.50 39.53 35.25
CA GLU A 44 -59.53 39.27 36.33
C GLU A 44 -59.37 37.77 36.60
N THR A 45 -60.48 37.01 36.57
CA THR A 45 -60.47 35.56 36.80
C THR A 45 -59.84 34.81 35.62
N LYS A 46 -60.07 35.27 34.38
CA LYS A 46 -59.43 34.71 33.19
C LYS A 46 -57.92 34.93 33.19
N GLN A 47 -57.47 36.14 33.53
CA GLN A 47 -56.05 36.45 33.65
C GLN A 47 -55.37 35.60 34.72
N LYS A 48 -56.04 35.38 35.87
CA LYS A 48 -55.53 34.51 36.94
C LYS A 48 -55.38 33.06 36.47
N ILE A 49 -56.38 32.51 35.77
CA ILE A 49 -56.32 31.15 35.21
C ILE A 49 -55.23 31.05 34.14
N ALA A 50 -55.13 32.02 33.23
CA ALA A 50 -54.11 32.06 32.17
C ALA A 50 -52.69 32.14 32.73
N LYS A 51 -52.48 32.93 33.79
CA LYS A 51 -51.19 33.04 34.48
C LYS A 51 -50.76 31.69 35.08
N ILE A 52 -51.66 31.03 35.81
CA ILE A 52 -51.42 29.70 36.41
C ILE A 52 -51.14 28.65 35.32
N ILE A 53 -51.84 28.69 34.19
CA ILE A 53 -51.59 27.79 33.06
C ILE A 53 -50.18 28.00 32.50
N SER A 54 -49.73 29.26 32.35
CA SER A 54 -48.40 29.58 31.83
C SER A 54 -47.27 29.24 32.82
N GLU A 55 -47.45 29.52 34.11
CA GLU A 55 -46.44 29.29 35.15
C GLU A 55 -46.18 27.80 35.38
N HIS A 56 -47.17 26.96 35.10
CA HIS A 56 -47.09 25.52 35.32
C HIS A 56 -47.11 24.67 34.04
N ASN A 57 -46.95 25.29 32.85
CA ASN A 57 -46.91 24.61 31.55
C ASN A 57 -48.07 23.63 31.32
N TYR A 58 -49.27 23.96 31.81
CA TYR A 58 -50.43 23.07 31.67
C TYR A 58 -50.95 23.06 30.22
N SER A 59 -51.03 21.87 29.61
CA SER A 59 -51.63 21.68 28.30
C SER A 59 -52.97 20.93 28.40
N PRO A 60 -54.07 21.44 27.82
CA PRO A 60 -55.39 20.80 27.91
C PRO A 60 -55.38 19.36 27.37
N TYR A 61 -56.05 18.45 28.08
CA TYR A 61 -56.16 17.02 27.70
C TYR A 61 -56.68 16.80 26.27
N GLN A 62 -57.61 17.65 25.77
CA GLN A 62 -58.07 17.60 24.38
C GLN A 62 -57.02 18.04 23.35
N LYS A 63 -56.10 18.96 23.70
CA LYS A 63 -54.96 19.31 22.85
C LYS A 63 -53.90 18.20 22.88
N VAL A 64 -53.72 17.51 24.01
CA VAL A 64 -52.87 16.32 24.12
C VAL A 64 -53.44 15.17 23.29
N ILE A 65 -54.74 14.87 23.38
CA ILE A 65 -55.41 13.86 22.54
C ILE A 65 -55.36 14.24 21.05
N LYS A 66 -55.65 15.49 20.68
CA LYS A 66 -55.54 15.93 19.27
C LYS A 66 -54.10 15.85 18.73
N ARG A 67 -53.09 16.03 19.59
CA ARG A 67 -51.67 15.93 19.23
C ARG A 67 -51.19 14.47 19.14
N MET A 68 -51.80 13.57 19.93
CA MET A 68 -51.59 12.12 19.84
C MET A 68 -52.34 11.49 18.65
N ALA A 69 -53.45 12.09 18.21
CA ALA A 69 -54.23 11.61 17.05
C ALA A 69 -53.82 12.26 15.71
N ALA A 70 -52.87 13.20 15.71
CA ALA A 70 -52.39 13.85 14.50
C ALA A 70 -51.23 13.04 13.89
N LYS A 71 -51.30 12.78 12.58
CA LYS A 71 -50.16 12.26 11.81
C LYS A 71 -48.95 13.15 12.06
N THR A 72 -47.88 12.56 12.59
CA THR A 72 -46.65 13.29 12.97
C THR A 72 -45.76 13.55 11.76
N SER A 73 -46.07 12.91 10.61
CA SER A 73 -45.24 12.84 9.41
C SER A 73 -43.80 12.52 9.78
N THR A 74 -43.62 11.58 10.72
CA THR A 74 -42.31 11.24 11.27
C THR A 74 -42.15 9.73 11.30
N ILE A 75 -41.01 9.24 10.81
CA ILE A 75 -40.61 7.83 10.92
C ILE A 75 -39.39 7.69 11.84
N GLY A 76 -39.23 6.52 12.43
CA GLY A 76 -38.00 6.13 13.13
C GLY A 76 -37.04 5.42 12.18
N LEU A 77 -35.74 5.67 12.34
CA LEU A 77 -34.67 4.90 11.71
C LEU A 77 -33.74 4.39 12.81
N VAL A 78 -33.73 3.07 13.01
CA VAL A 78 -32.88 2.40 14.00
C VAL A 78 -31.73 1.72 13.28
N ILE A 79 -30.48 2.04 13.63
CA ILE A 79 -29.27 1.47 13.03
C ILE A 79 -28.27 1.02 14.09
N ASP A 80 -27.49 -0.02 13.75
CA ASP A 80 -26.50 -0.60 14.66
C ASP A 80 -25.42 0.39 15.09
N ASN A 81 -24.68 0.92 14.10
CA ASN A 81 -23.60 1.85 14.32
C ASN A 81 -23.54 2.95 13.24
N VAL A 82 -23.91 4.17 13.60
CA VAL A 82 -23.86 5.36 12.72
C VAL A 82 -22.43 5.73 12.27
N SER A 83 -21.41 5.27 13.00
CA SER A 83 -20.01 5.56 12.66
C SER A 83 -19.48 4.65 11.55
N ASP A 84 -20.16 3.55 11.26
CA ASP A 84 -19.76 2.63 10.21
C ASP A 84 -19.96 3.29 8.84
N VAL A 85 -18.85 3.38 8.09
CA VAL A 85 -18.79 4.04 6.78
C VAL A 85 -19.66 3.29 5.76
N PHE A 86 -19.89 1.99 5.95
CA PHE A 86 -20.76 1.17 5.10
C PHE A 86 -22.24 1.62 5.16
N TYR A 87 -22.72 2.09 6.31
CA TYR A 87 -24.13 2.48 6.48
C TYR A 87 -24.43 3.93 6.09
N LYS A 88 -23.42 4.78 5.88
CA LYS A 88 -23.63 6.19 5.53
C LYS A 88 -24.49 6.39 4.28
N PRO A 89 -24.23 5.68 3.15
CA PRO A 89 -25.06 5.83 1.95
C PRO A 89 -26.50 5.36 2.19
N PHE A 90 -26.70 4.32 3.00
CA PHE A 90 -28.03 3.82 3.37
C PHE A 90 -28.83 4.84 4.17
N VAL A 91 -28.23 5.44 5.20
CA VAL A 91 -28.89 6.49 5.99
C VAL A 91 -29.24 7.66 5.07
N GLN A 92 -28.35 8.08 4.17
CA GLN A 92 -28.62 9.15 3.22
C GLN A 92 -29.82 8.82 2.31
N GLY A 93 -29.85 7.61 1.73
CA GLY A 93 -30.97 7.18 0.87
C GLY A 93 -32.31 7.16 1.61
N ALA A 94 -32.32 6.70 2.86
CA ALA A 94 -33.53 6.71 3.69
C ALA A 94 -34.00 8.14 4.03
N LEU A 95 -33.08 9.05 4.36
CA LEU A 95 -33.39 10.46 4.62
C LEU A 95 -33.95 11.17 3.37
N ASP A 96 -33.35 10.93 2.20
CA ASP A 96 -33.80 11.53 0.93
C ASP A 96 -35.21 11.05 0.55
N ALA A 97 -35.49 9.74 0.70
CA ALA A 97 -36.82 9.18 0.47
C ALA A 97 -37.87 9.78 1.42
N ALA A 98 -37.56 9.88 2.71
CA ALA A 98 -38.45 10.50 3.68
C ALA A 98 -38.70 11.98 3.36
N TYR A 99 -37.66 12.72 2.99
CA TYR A 99 -37.77 14.12 2.58
C TYR A 99 -38.67 14.29 1.35
N GLN A 100 -38.52 13.42 0.35
CA GLN A 100 -39.33 13.44 -0.88
C GLN A 100 -40.83 13.25 -0.60
N GLU A 101 -41.15 12.51 0.46
CA GLU A 101 -42.51 12.23 0.92
C GLU A 101 -42.99 13.16 2.05
N ASN A 102 -42.26 14.26 2.30
CA ASN A 102 -42.52 15.25 3.35
C ASN A 102 -42.58 14.66 4.77
N MET A 103 -41.73 13.67 5.06
CA MET A 103 -41.60 13.05 6.37
C MET A 103 -40.28 13.43 7.05
N SER A 104 -40.32 13.56 8.37
CA SER A 104 -39.15 13.73 9.24
C SER A 104 -38.63 12.36 9.69
N VAL A 105 -37.33 12.27 10.00
CA VAL A 105 -36.71 11.02 10.47
C VAL A 105 -36.10 11.23 11.85
N ILE A 106 -36.39 10.33 12.79
CA ILE A 106 -35.69 10.24 14.08
C ILE A 106 -34.67 9.10 13.98
N LEU A 107 -33.38 9.45 14.01
CA LEU A 107 -32.28 8.49 13.95
C LEU A 107 -31.92 7.99 15.36
N CYS A 108 -31.89 6.67 15.52
CA CYS A 108 -31.55 5.96 16.75
C CYS A 108 -30.35 5.03 16.50
N ASN A 109 -29.29 5.18 17.31
CA ASN A 109 -28.08 4.35 17.25
C ASN A 109 -28.10 3.32 18.39
N THR A 110 -27.97 2.03 18.09
CA THR A 110 -28.20 0.95 19.09
C THR A 110 -26.97 0.51 19.85
N ASP A 111 -25.76 0.73 19.32
CA ASP A 111 -24.45 0.35 19.88
C ASP A 111 -24.30 -1.17 20.17
N VAL A 112 -23.31 -1.81 19.53
CA VAL A 112 -23.07 -3.27 19.53
C VAL A 112 -23.00 -3.92 20.93
N ALA A 113 -22.53 -3.21 21.96
CA ALA A 113 -22.20 -3.81 23.26
C ALA A 113 -23.38 -3.98 24.24
N GLU A 114 -24.47 -3.22 24.10
CA GLU A 114 -25.59 -3.21 25.07
C GLU A 114 -26.98 -3.29 24.43
N SER A 115 -27.05 -3.52 23.11
CA SER A 115 -28.26 -3.51 22.27
C SER A 115 -29.44 -2.70 22.82
N LYS A 116 -29.55 -1.47 22.31
CA LYS A 116 -30.64 -0.57 22.66
C LYS A 116 -31.85 -0.74 21.74
N ASP A 117 -31.94 -1.83 20.97
CA ASP A 117 -32.99 -2.08 19.97
C ASP A 117 -34.40 -1.90 20.55
N LYS A 118 -34.73 -2.67 21.59
CA LYS A 118 -36.04 -2.64 22.27
C LYS A 118 -36.35 -1.29 22.89
N ARG A 119 -35.34 -0.67 23.49
CA ARG A 119 -35.47 0.64 24.12
C ARG A 119 -35.78 1.72 23.09
N HIS A 120 -35.12 1.70 21.92
CA HIS A 120 -35.39 2.66 20.87
C HIS A 120 -36.75 2.41 20.22
N TRP A 121 -37.18 1.16 20.07
CA TRP A 121 -38.54 0.82 19.66
C TRP A 121 -39.58 1.47 20.58
N ASP A 122 -39.45 1.30 21.90
CA ASP A 122 -40.35 1.91 22.88
C ASP A 122 -40.32 3.44 22.83
N ILE A 123 -39.14 4.06 22.75
CA ILE A 123 -39.00 5.52 22.63
C ILE A 123 -39.70 6.04 21.36
N LEU A 124 -39.51 5.38 20.22
CA LEU A 124 -40.10 5.79 18.96
C LEU A 124 -41.63 5.67 19.00
N ARG A 125 -42.16 4.61 19.61
CA ARG A 125 -43.60 4.45 19.83
C ARG A 125 -44.16 5.54 20.75
N GLU A 126 -43.50 5.83 21.87
CA GLU A 126 -43.90 6.93 22.78
C GLU A 126 -43.88 8.30 22.09
N ARG A 127 -43.04 8.47 21.05
CA ARG A 127 -42.97 9.68 20.23
C ARG A 127 -44.02 9.74 19.11
N ASN A 128 -44.87 8.71 18.99
CA ASN A 128 -45.91 8.57 17.95
C ASN A 128 -45.33 8.69 16.52
N VAL A 129 -44.23 7.99 16.24
CA VAL A 129 -43.79 7.82 14.84
C VAL A 129 -44.82 6.99 14.07
N GLU A 130 -44.94 7.23 12.77
CA GLU A 130 -45.90 6.51 11.90
C GLU A 130 -45.37 5.15 11.44
N GLY A 131 -44.06 4.90 11.55
CA GLY A 131 -43.44 3.62 11.25
C GLY A 131 -41.95 3.63 11.58
N VAL A 132 -41.31 2.46 11.54
CA VAL A 132 -39.90 2.28 11.88
C VAL A 132 -39.16 1.51 10.80
N LEU A 133 -38.07 2.08 10.29
CA LEU A 133 -37.08 1.38 9.48
C LEU A 133 -35.99 0.86 10.43
N PHE A 134 -35.78 -0.46 10.43
CA PHE A 134 -34.94 -1.16 11.39
C PHE A 134 -33.77 -1.85 10.66
N ALA A 135 -32.54 -1.44 10.96
CA ALA A 135 -31.30 -2.17 10.65
C ALA A 135 -30.76 -2.73 11.98
N PRO A 136 -31.29 -3.88 12.43
CA PRO A 136 -31.17 -4.31 13.82
C PRO A 136 -29.76 -4.77 14.17
N SER A 137 -29.42 -4.66 15.44
CA SER A 137 -28.21 -5.29 15.98
C SER A 137 -28.29 -6.81 15.93
N ALA A 138 -27.14 -7.46 16.13
CA ALA A 138 -27.05 -8.91 16.17
C ALA A 138 -27.86 -9.59 17.32
N THR A 139 -28.45 -8.82 18.23
CA THR A 139 -29.16 -9.37 19.41
C THR A 139 -30.67 -9.50 19.23
N LEU A 140 -31.25 -8.86 18.20
CA LEU A 140 -32.70 -8.91 17.97
C LEU A 140 -33.12 -10.32 17.53
N THR A 141 -34.12 -10.89 18.22
CA THR A 141 -34.59 -12.27 17.99
C THR A 141 -35.90 -12.33 17.20
N GLU A 142 -36.23 -13.49 16.64
CA GLU A 142 -37.51 -13.72 15.93
C GLU A 142 -38.72 -13.41 16.83
N GLN A 143 -38.62 -13.71 18.13
CA GLN A 143 -39.68 -13.42 19.10
C GLN A 143 -39.90 -11.91 19.28
N ASP A 144 -38.84 -11.11 19.21
CA ASP A 144 -38.94 -9.65 19.30
C ASP A 144 -39.62 -9.07 18.07
N ILE A 145 -39.37 -9.65 16.89
CA ILE A 145 -39.98 -9.22 15.63
C ILE A 145 -41.47 -9.54 15.61
N VAL A 146 -41.84 -10.75 16.03
CA VAL A 146 -43.26 -11.12 16.20
C VAL A 146 -43.94 -10.17 17.18
N HIS A 147 -43.28 -9.84 18.30
CA HIS A 147 -43.82 -8.87 19.25
C HIS A 147 -44.06 -7.49 18.62
N TYR A 148 -43.13 -6.99 17.80
CA TYR A 148 -43.28 -5.70 17.11
C TYR A 148 -44.43 -5.69 16.09
N MET A 149 -44.69 -6.82 15.43
CA MET A 149 -45.83 -6.95 14.51
C MET A 149 -47.18 -6.83 15.23
N ASP A 150 -47.29 -7.39 16.44
CA ASP A 150 -48.52 -7.36 17.24
C ASP A 150 -48.89 -5.94 17.72
N GLU A 151 -47.97 -4.98 17.61
CA GLU A 151 -48.13 -3.59 18.08
C GLU A 151 -48.74 -2.64 17.02
N GLU A 152 -49.10 -3.14 15.84
CA GLU A 152 -49.71 -2.40 14.72
C GLU A 152 -48.91 -1.17 14.21
N LEU A 153 -47.63 -1.06 14.55
CA LEU A 153 -46.72 -0.03 14.02
C LEU A 153 -45.99 -0.58 12.78
N PRO A 154 -46.16 0.04 11.58
CA PRO A 154 -45.44 -0.36 10.38
C PRO A 154 -43.93 -0.47 10.59
N VAL A 155 -43.35 -1.58 10.14
CA VAL A 155 -41.93 -1.87 10.32
C VAL A 155 -41.34 -2.55 9.10
N VAL A 156 -40.17 -2.08 8.69
CA VAL A 156 -39.35 -2.67 7.63
C VAL A 156 -37.98 -3.01 8.20
N PHE A 157 -37.52 -4.23 7.99
CA PHE A 157 -36.20 -4.70 8.42
C PHE A 157 -35.17 -4.67 7.29
N THR A 158 -33.91 -4.45 7.63
CA THR A 158 -32.79 -4.42 6.68
C THR A 158 -31.54 -5.05 7.29
N GLY A 159 -30.65 -5.63 6.49
CA GLY A 159 -29.38 -6.20 6.96
C GLY A 159 -29.09 -7.59 6.39
N GLY A 160 -28.21 -8.37 7.03
CA GLY A 160 -27.87 -9.73 6.57
C GLY A 160 -28.91 -10.80 6.93
N ARG A 161 -29.73 -10.55 7.94
CA ARG A 161 -30.64 -11.55 8.51
C ARG A 161 -31.93 -11.68 7.73
N SER A 162 -32.33 -12.93 7.50
CA SER A 162 -33.68 -13.26 7.02
C SER A 162 -34.56 -13.72 8.17
N TYR A 163 -35.78 -13.21 8.21
CA TYR A 163 -36.78 -13.52 9.23
C TYR A 163 -37.92 -14.33 8.62
N GLU A 164 -38.43 -15.31 9.36
CA GLU A 164 -39.52 -16.18 8.91
C GLU A 164 -40.87 -15.45 8.98
N ALA A 165 -41.02 -14.56 9.97
CA ALA A 165 -42.17 -13.70 10.16
C ALA A 165 -42.60 -12.95 8.88
N ASP A 166 -43.90 -12.64 8.77
CA ASP A 166 -44.50 -11.96 7.61
C ASP A 166 -44.26 -10.43 7.64
N VAL A 167 -43.00 -10.07 7.83
CA VAL A 167 -42.50 -8.69 7.84
C VAL A 167 -41.86 -8.33 6.51
N SER A 168 -41.89 -7.02 6.19
CA SER A 168 -41.15 -6.50 5.04
C SER A 168 -39.68 -6.38 5.38
N GLN A 169 -38.83 -6.95 4.53
CA GLN A 169 -37.40 -7.09 4.75
C GLN A 169 -36.60 -6.93 3.46
N LEU A 170 -35.53 -6.14 3.52
CA LEU A 170 -34.58 -5.94 2.41
C LEU A 170 -33.21 -6.43 2.90
N ASN A 171 -32.77 -7.58 2.38
CA ASN A 171 -31.64 -8.31 2.94
C ASN A 171 -30.40 -8.24 2.04
N LEU A 172 -29.23 -8.40 2.63
CA LEU A 172 -27.93 -8.42 1.97
C LEU A 172 -27.36 -9.84 1.94
N ASN A 173 -26.94 -10.32 0.77
CA ASN A 173 -26.37 -11.67 0.64
C ASN A 173 -24.86 -11.66 0.96
N TYR A 174 -24.52 -11.54 2.24
CA TYR A 174 -23.12 -11.43 2.69
C TYR A 174 -22.25 -12.64 2.33
N ALA A 175 -22.81 -13.86 2.39
CA ALA A 175 -22.12 -15.07 1.99
C ALA A 175 -21.73 -15.03 0.50
N GLN A 176 -22.61 -14.54 -0.37
CA GLN A 176 -22.27 -14.37 -1.78
C GLN A 176 -21.14 -13.34 -1.97
N GLY A 177 -21.08 -12.30 -1.14
CA GLY A 177 -20.06 -11.26 -1.23
C GLY A 177 -18.65 -11.80 -1.03
N THR A 178 -18.41 -12.49 0.08
CA THR A 178 -17.10 -13.09 0.34
C THR A 178 -16.82 -14.31 -0.54
N TYR A 179 -17.85 -15.01 -1.02
CA TYR A 179 -17.69 -16.02 -2.06
C TYR A 179 -17.09 -15.43 -3.33
N LEU A 180 -17.63 -14.31 -3.82
CA LEU A 180 -17.10 -13.59 -4.98
C LEU A 180 -15.69 -13.07 -4.75
N ALA A 181 -15.43 -12.44 -3.59
CA ALA A 181 -14.10 -11.95 -3.23
C ALA A 181 -13.05 -13.07 -3.26
N THR A 182 -13.36 -14.20 -2.62
CA THR A 182 -12.45 -15.33 -2.52
C THR A 182 -12.24 -16.00 -3.87
N THR A 183 -13.32 -16.20 -4.64
CA THR A 183 -13.26 -16.75 -6.00
C THR A 183 -12.39 -15.89 -6.91
N GLN A 184 -12.49 -14.55 -6.82
CA GLN A 184 -11.66 -13.64 -7.59
C GLN A 184 -10.15 -13.87 -7.33
N LEU A 185 -9.75 -14.13 -6.09
CA LEU A 185 -8.36 -14.43 -5.74
C LEU A 185 -7.93 -15.81 -6.25
N ILE A 186 -8.81 -16.81 -6.17
CA ILE A 186 -8.56 -18.16 -6.69
C ILE A 186 -8.37 -18.13 -8.22
N GLU A 187 -9.19 -17.38 -8.94
CA GLU A 187 -9.05 -17.18 -10.39
C GLU A 187 -7.69 -16.56 -10.75
N LYS A 188 -7.17 -15.68 -9.88
CA LYS A 188 -5.81 -15.12 -9.97
C LYS A 188 -4.71 -16.07 -9.50
N LYS A 189 -5.04 -17.34 -9.22
CA LYS A 189 -4.12 -18.42 -8.84
C LYS A 189 -3.62 -18.39 -7.40
N HIS A 190 -4.29 -17.66 -6.51
CA HIS A 190 -3.98 -17.76 -5.07
C HIS A 190 -4.53 -19.07 -4.48
N GLU A 191 -3.69 -19.78 -3.75
CA GLU A 191 -4.05 -21.04 -3.06
C GLU A 191 -4.02 -20.90 -1.53
N VAL A 192 -3.17 -20.01 -1.01
CA VAL A 192 -3.07 -19.70 0.44
C VAL A 192 -3.65 -18.30 0.66
N ILE A 193 -4.94 -18.27 1.01
CA ILE A 193 -5.73 -17.06 1.19
C ILE A 193 -6.06 -16.94 2.68
N GLY A 194 -5.76 -15.79 3.29
CA GLY A 194 -6.17 -15.46 4.65
C GLY A 194 -7.53 -14.77 4.69
N TYR A 195 -8.24 -14.90 5.81
CA TYR A 195 -9.47 -14.18 6.09
C TYR A 195 -9.37 -13.46 7.44
N ILE A 196 -9.69 -12.17 7.46
CA ILE A 196 -9.71 -11.35 8.68
C ILE A 196 -11.15 -10.88 8.95
N SER A 197 -11.70 -11.25 10.11
CA SER A 197 -13.02 -10.79 10.57
C SER A 197 -12.89 -9.74 11.68
N SER A 198 -13.88 -8.85 11.79
CA SER A 198 -14.00 -7.91 12.91
C SER A 198 -14.50 -8.59 14.19
N SER A 199 -15.49 -9.49 14.08
CA SER A 199 -15.92 -10.39 15.16
C SER A 199 -16.72 -11.56 14.61
N LEU A 200 -16.53 -12.77 15.13
CA LEU A 200 -17.30 -13.97 14.75
C LEU A 200 -18.50 -14.22 15.68
N SER A 201 -18.99 -13.18 16.35
CA SER A 201 -20.12 -13.25 17.28
C SER A 201 -21.49 -12.96 16.64
N SER A 202 -21.50 -12.36 15.45
CA SER A 202 -22.74 -11.99 14.73
C SER A 202 -23.01 -12.93 13.56
N GLN A 203 -24.30 -13.13 13.25
CA GLN A 203 -24.70 -13.95 12.09
C GLN A 203 -24.14 -13.38 10.79
N ASP A 204 -24.14 -12.06 10.61
CA ASP A 204 -23.65 -11.40 9.41
C ASP A 204 -22.16 -11.73 9.15
N GLU A 205 -21.34 -11.73 10.20
CA GLU A 205 -19.92 -12.10 10.09
C GLU A 205 -19.70 -13.60 9.89
N LEU A 206 -20.58 -14.44 10.46
CA LEU A 206 -20.59 -15.88 10.19
C LEU A 206 -20.96 -16.17 8.72
N ASP A 207 -21.94 -15.47 8.16
CA ASP A 207 -22.34 -15.62 6.76
C ASP A 207 -21.20 -15.22 5.82
N LYS A 208 -20.50 -14.11 6.11
CA LYS A 208 -19.26 -13.73 5.40
C LYS A 208 -18.20 -14.84 5.49
N LEU A 209 -18.00 -15.45 6.65
CA LEU A 209 -17.05 -16.55 6.79
C LEU A 209 -17.48 -17.80 5.99
N GLU A 210 -18.77 -18.12 5.95
CA GLU A 210 -19.30 -19.24 5.17
C GLU A 210 -19.12 -19.04 3.67
N GLY A 211 -19.29 -17.81 3.17
CA GLY A 211 -18.99 -17.48 1.77
C GLY A 211 -17.53 -17.74 1.38
N TYR A 212 -16.59 -17.33 2.25
CA TYR A 212 -15.16 -17.63 2.10
C TYR A 212 -14.90 -19.14 2.08
N LYS A 213 -15.44 -19.90 3.05
CA LYS A 213 -15.30 -21.37 3.11
C LYS A 213 -15.86 -22.05 1.86
N LYS A 214 -17.03 -21.62 1.42
CA LYS A 214 -17.70 -22.19 0.25
C LYS A 214 -16.88 -21.98 -1.03
N ALA A 215 -16.28 -20.81 -1.21
CA ALA A 215 -15.43 -20.54 -2.38
C ALA A 215 -14.19 -21.43 -2.42
N LEU A 216 -13.55 -21.67 -1.27
CA LEU A 216 -12.43 -22.62 -1.16
C LEU A 216 -12.89 -24.04 -1.51
N TYR A 217 -14.01 -24.49 -0.92
CA TYR A 217 -14.57 -25.82 -1.14
C TYR A 217 -14.90 -26.09 -2.61
N ASP A 218 -15.64 -25.18 -3.25
CA ASP A 218 -16.06 -25.33 -4.67
C ASP A 218 -14.84 -25.38 -5.62
N ASN A 219 -13.70 -24.81 -5.23
CA ASN A 219 -12.47 -24.77 -6.01
C ASN A 219 -11.41 -25.79 -5.55
N ASN A 220 -11.78 -26.77 -4.71
CA ASN A 220 -10.88 -27.82 -4.21
C ASN A 220 -9.65 -27.30 -3.42
N ILE A 221 -9.79 -26.17 -2.73
CA ILE A 221 -8.78 -25.67 -1.79
C ILE A 221 -9.20 -26.05 -0.37
N SER A 222 -8.28 -26.70 0.37
CA SER A 222 -8.54 -27.12 1.74
C SER A 222 -8.71 -25.91 2.67
N PHE A 223 -9.80 -25.87 3.41
CA PHE A 223 -10.01 -24.88 4.47
C PHE A 223 -9.04 -25.13 5.64
N ASP A 224 -8.22 -24.13 5.96
CA ASP A 224 -7.41 -24.09 7.18
C ASP A 224 -7.94 -23.02 8.14
N LYS A 225 -8.42 -23.47 9.31
CA LYS A 225 -8.89 -22.58 10.37
C LYS A 225 -7.82 -21.61 10.87
N ASN A 226 -6.53 -21.93 10.72
CA ASN A 226 -5.43 -21.07 11.17
C ASN A 226 -5.21 -19.87 10.22
N LEU A 227 -5.86 -19.86 9.06
CA LEU A 227 -5.86 -18.73 8.12
C LEU A 227 -7.06 -17.79 8.35
N VAL A 228 -7.88 -18.06 9.36
CA VAL A 228 -9.00 -17.22 9.79
C VAL A 228 -8.62 -16.54 11.09
N ILE A 229 -8.50 -15.21 11.06
CA ILE A 229 -8.17 -14.41 12.25
C ILE A 229 -9.35 -13.50 12.59
N GLU A 230 -9.87 -13.64 13.81
CA GLU A 230 -10.81 -12.69 14.40
C GLU A 230 -10.01 -11.55 15.06
N SER A 231 -10.36 -10.31 14.74
CA SER A 231 -9.78 -9.15 15.39
C SER A 231 -10.26 -9.03 16.84
N VAL A 232 -9.33 -8.86 17.77
CA VAL A 232 -9.63 -8.61 19.19
C VAL A 232 -9.47 -7.14 19.57
N ALA A 233 -9.01 -6.30 18.63
CA ALA A 233 -8.77 -4.89 18.86
C ALA A 233 -10.08 -4.10 18.72
N SER A 234 -10.27 -3.08 19.57
CA SER A 234 -11.40 -2.16 19.44
C SER A 234 -11.29 -1.27 18.18
N ASP A 235 -10.06 -1.02 17.70
CA ASP A 235 -9.78 -0.32 16.45
C ASP A 235 -9.54 -1.36 15.33
N CYS A 236 -10.44 -1.38 14.34
CA CYS A 236 -10.36 -2.29 13.19
C CYS A 236 -9.04 -2.15 12.40
N LYS A 237 -8.45 -0.95 12.33
CA LYS A 237 -7.17 -0.76 11.62
C LYS A 237 -6.03 -1.45 12.37
N ILE A 238 -5.98 -1.32 13.70
CA ILE A 238 -5.00 -2.03 14.53
C ILE A 238 -5.23 -3.53 14.43
N GLY A 239 -6.49 -3.94 14.52
CA GLY A 239 -6.92 -5.33 14.36
C GLY A 239 -6.47 -5.97 13.05
N GLY A 240 -6.64 -5.25 11.93
CA GLY A 240 -6.18 -5.69 10.63
C GLY A 240 -4.66 -5.84 10.57
N SER A 241 -3.92 -4.91 11.17
CA SER A 241 -2.46 -5.00 11.24
C SER A 241 -1.96 -6.20 12.05
N GLU A 242 -2.50 -6.42 13.25
CA GLU A 242 -2.14 -7.57 14.10
C GLU A 242 -2.47 -8.90 13.42
N ALA A 243 -3.66 -9.02 12.83
CA ALA A 243 -4.08 -10.20 12.10
C ALA A 243 -3.19 -10.47 10.87
N THR A 244 -2.80 -9.41 10.15
CA THR A 244 -1.88 -9.52 9.01
C THR A 244 -0.54 -10.10 9.42
N LYS A 245 0.04 -9.65 10.55
CA LYS A 245 1.32 -10.20 11.06
C LYS A 245 1.25 -11.71 11.29
N LEU A 246 0.12 -12.19 11.85
CA LEU A 246 -0.10 -13.62 12.07
C LEU A 246 -0.25 -14.39 10.75
N LEU A 247 -0.98 -13.84 9.79
CA LEU A 247 -1.20 -14.47 8.49
C LEU A 247 0.06 -14.49 7.62
N LEU A 248 0.89 -13.44 7.65
CA LEU A 248 2.16 -13.41 6.93
C LEU A 248 3.11 -14.51 7.41
N ALA A 249 3.11 -14.83 8.71
CA ALA A 249 3.85 -15.97 9.25
C ALA A 249 3.34 -17.35 8.74
N LYS A 250 2.19 -17.39 8.07
CA LYS A 250 1.61 -18.57 7.40
C LYS A 250 1.79 -18.56 5.89
N ASN A 251 2.61 -17.64 5.35
CA ASN A 251 2.87 -17.50 3.93
C ASN A 251 1.59 -17.29 3.08
N VAL A 252 0.62 -16.55 3.60
CA VAL A 252 -0.52 -16.12 2.78
C VAL A 252 -0.04 -15.27 1.61
N THR A 253 -0.69 -15.42 0.47
CA THR A 253 -0.41 -14.60 -0.74
C THR A 253 -1.56 -13.66 -1.07
N ALA A 254 -2.72 -13.85 -0.43
CA ALA A 254 -3.84 -12.94 -0.50
C ALA A 254 -4.63 -12.91 0.81
N ILE A 255 -5.33 -11.81 1.07
CA ILE A 255 -6.19 -11.63 2.25
C ILE A 255 -7.55 -11.07 1.82
N VAL A 256 -8.63 -11.67 2.33
CA VAL A 256 -9.98 -11.10 2.32
C VAL A 256 -10.28 -10.54 3.71
N THR A 257 -10.80 -9.32 3.80
CA THR A 257 -11.21 -8.72 5.08
C THR A 257 -12.72 -8.52 5.15
N SER A 258 -13.32 -8.63 6.34
CA SER A 258 -14.77 -8.48 6.52
C SER A 258 -15.28 -7.03 6.49
N ASN A 259 -14.36 -6.06 6.46
CA ASN A 259 -14.61 -4.65 6.16
C ASN A 259 -13.35 -3.95 5.59
N ASP A 260 -13.51 -2.78 4.98
CA ASP A 260 -12.41 -2.00 4.37
C ASP A 260 -11.41 -1.41 5.39
N ILE A 261 -11.83 -1.15 6.62
CA ILE A 261 -10.94 -0.58 7.65
C ILE A 261 -9.91 -1.62 8.12
N LEU A 262 -10.30 -2.90 8.22
CA LEU A 262 -9.39 -4.01 8.43
C LEU A 262 -8.36 -4.09 7.29
N ALA A 263 -8.79 -3.91 6.03
CA ALA A 263 -7.88 -3.88 4.88
C ALA A 263 -6.86 -2.74 4.98
N CYS A 264 -7.22 -1.59 5.54
CA CYS A 264 -6.25 -0.52 5.82
C CYS A 264 -5.16 -0.97 6.80
N GLY A 265 -5.52 -1.79 7.80
CA GLY A 265 -4.56 -2.45 8.69
C GLY A 265 -3.60 -3.39 7.95
N VAL A 266 -4.11 -4.11 6.95
CA VAL A 266 -3.29 -4.95 6.05
C VAL A 266 -2.29 -4.09 5.28
N TYR A 267 -2.72 -2.99 4.67
CA TYR A 267 -1.86 -2.07 3.92
C TYR A 267 -0.72 -1.50 4.78
N LEU A 268 -1.03 -1.07 6.01
CA LEU A 268 -0.02 -0.55 6.93
C LEU A 268 1.03 -1.60 7.27
N THR A 269 0.60 -2.81 7.60
CA THR A 269 1.53 -3.90 7.94
C THR A 269 2.32 -4.39 6.71
N ALA A 270 1.72 -4.43 5.53
CA ALA A 270 2.45 -4.72 4.29
C ALA A 270 3.54 -3.68 4.04
N GLY A 271 3.24 -2.39 4.24
CA GLY A 271 4.21 -1.30 4.16
C GLY A 271 5.34 -1.43 5.20
N GLU A 272 5.01 -1.73 6.46
CA GLU A 272 6.00 -2.01 7.53
C GLU A 272 6.92 -3.19 7.16
N ALA A 273 6.38 -4.21 6.51
CA ALA A 273 7.11 -5.39 6.06
C ALA A 273 7.82 -5.20 4.70
N LEU A 274 7.77 -4.00 4.11
CA LEU A 274 8.27 -3.69 2.76
C LEU A 274 7.71 -4.62 1.67
N MET A 275 6.51 -5.16 1.89
CA MET A 275 5.77 -5.98 0.94
C MET A 275 4.89 -5.11 0.04
N LYS A 276 4.90 -5.39 -1.26
CA LYS A 276 4.09 -4.65 -2.24
C LYS A 276 2.71 -5.27 -2.41
N ILE A 277 1.67 -4.46 -2.25
CA ILE A 277 0.35 -4.76 -2.77
C ILE A 277 0.28 -4.17 -4.20
N PRO A 278 -0.27 -4.87 -5.21
CA PRO A 278 -0.80 -6.22 -5.15
C PRO A 278 0.24 -7.33 -5.37
N ASN A 279 1.48 -6.97 -5.73
CA ASN A 279 2.45 -7.89 -6.34
C ASN A 279 2.85 -9.05 -5.43
N GLU A 280 3.13 -8.78 -4.15
CA GLU A 280 3.56 -9.75 -3.13
C GLU A 280 2.40 -10.17 -2.22
N LEU A 281 1.35 -9.35 -2.13
CA LEU A 281 0.14 -9.64 -1.35
C LEU A 281 -1.07 -9.00 -2.04
N SER A 282 -2.06 -9.82 -2.39
CA SER A 282 -3.36 -9.32 -2.86
C SER A 282 -4.31 -9.06 -1.70
N VAL A 283 -5.12 -8.01 -1.77
CA VAL A 283 -6.08 -7.66 -0.70
C VAL A 283 -7.44 -7.35 -1.30
N ILE A 284 -8.50 -7.93 -0.74
CA ILE A 284 -9.89 -7.57 -1.06
C ILE A 284 -10.61 -7.17 0.23
N GLY A 285 -11.19 -5.97 0.22
CA GLY A 285 -12.01 -5.44 1.30
C GLY A 285 -13.50 -5.80 1.19
N PHE A 286 -14.30 -5.18 2.05
CA PHE A 286 -15.74 -5.35 2.06
C PHE A 286 -16.41 -4.04 2.48
N GLY A 287 -17.34 -3.55 1.66
CA GLY A 287 -18.13 -2.35 1.88
C GLY A 287 -17.99 -1.30 0.79
N ASN A 288 -16.84 -1.25 0.09
CA ASN A 288 -16.47 -0.25 -0.91
C ASN A 288 -16.66 1.20 -0.43
N SER A 289 -16.16 1.48 0.76
CA SER A 289 -16.12 2.83 1.34
C SER A 289 -15.09 3.72 0.64
N ASP A 290 -15.21 5.04 0.81
CA ASP A 290 -14.34 6.06 0.20
C ASP A 290 -12.84 5.81 0.44
N ILE A 291 -12.48 5.12 1.53
CA ILE A 291 -11.08 4.80 1.84
C ILE A 291 -10.43 3.91 0.77
N CYS A 292 -11.24 3.14 0.03
CA CYS A 292 -10.75 2.27 -1.02
C CYS A 292 -10.06 3.05 -2.15
N ASP A 293 -10.45 4.31 -2.38
CA ASP A 293 -9.84 5.18 -3.38
C ASP A 293 -8.69 6.04 -2.83
N LEU A 294 -8.50 6.04 -1.51
CA LEU A 294 -7.47 6.83 -0.82
C LEU A 294 -6.19 6.05 -0.53
N VAL A 295 -6.26 4.72 -0.52
CA VAL A 295 -5.08 3.86 -0.36
C VAL A 295 -4.40 3.60 -1.70
N THR A 296 -3.08 3.37 -1.68
CA THR A 296 -2.28 3.10 -2.87
C THR A 296 -1.56 1.76 -2.73
N PRO A 297 -1.76 0.79 -3.66
CA PRO A 297 -2.72 0.81 -4.76
C PRO A 297 -4.19 0.86 -4.27
N THR A 298 -5.12 1.26 -5.13
CA THR A 298 -6.55 1.37 -4.79
C THR A 298 -7.15 0.01 -4.41
N LEU A 299 -8.00 -0.04 -3.38
CA LEU A 299 -8.52 -1.28 -2.79
C LEU A 299 -9.74 -1.82 -3.55
N THR A 300 -9.60 -3.03 -4.09
CA THR A 300 -10.73 -3.85 -4.54
C THR A 300 -11.59 -4.22 -3.35
N SER A 301 -12.91 -4.05 -3.45
CA SER A 301 -13.82 -4.30 -2.33
C SER A 301 -15.18 -4.81 -2.81
N ILE A 302 -15.86 -5.59 -1.98
CA ILE A 302 -17.26 -5.97 -2.20
C ILE A 302 -18.17 -4.76 -1.98
N SER A 303 -19.11 -4.54 -2.89
CA SER A 303 -20.00 -3.39 -2.88
C SER A 303 -21.46 -3.81 -2.95
N TYR A 304 -22.30 -3.03 -2.28
CA TYR A 304 -23.76 -3.10 -2.35
C TYR A 304 -24.31 -1.71 -2.70
N PRO A 305 -25.45 -1.63 -3.39
CA PRO A 305 -26.13 -0.36 -3.69
C PRO A 305 -26.86 0.16 -2.44
N MET A 306 -26.08 0.56 -1.43
CA MET A 306 -26.59 0.90 -0.10
C MET A 306 -27.49 2.12 -0.11
N TYR A 307 -27.22 3.11 -0.97
CA TYR A 307 -28.07 4.29 -1.14
C TYR A 307 -29.45 3.90 -1.66
N GLU A 308 -29.49 3.14 -2.75
CA GLU A 308 -30.73 2.68 -3.39
C GLU A 308 -31.51 1.78 -2.44
N MET A 309 -30.82 0.94 -1.66
CA MET A 309 -31.44 0.10 -0.64
C MET A 309 -32.08 0.93 0.48
N GLY A 310 -31.38 1.94 1.01
CA GLY A 310 -31.93 2.84 2.03
C GLY A 310 -33.16 3.60 1.54
N PHE A 311 -33.09 4.10 0.31
CA PHE A 311 -34.21 4.76 -0.36
C PHE A 311 -35.40 3.81 -0.52
N ALA A 312 -35.17 2.61 -1.06
CA ALA A 312 -36.21 1.60 -1.27
C ALA A 312 -36.84 1.11 0.05
N ALA A 313 -36.03 0.93 1.09
CA ALA A 313 -36.52 0.50 2.40
C ALA A 313 -37.45 1.55 3.04
N CYS A 314 -37.06 2.82 2.98
CA CYS A 314 -37.90 3.91 3.44
C CYS A 314 -39.19 4.04 2.62
N MET A 315 -39.11 3.95 1.29
CA MET A 315 -40.29 3.98 0.42
C MET A 315 -41.23 2.79 0.68
N THR A 316 -40.69 1.61 1.00
CA THR A 316 -41.48 0.44 1.40
C THR A 316 -42.23 0.74 2.70
N LEU A 317 -41.53 1.27 3.72
CA LEU A 317 -42.18 1.66 4.98
C LEU A 317 -43.31 2.68 4.76
N ILE A 318 -43.08 3.68 3.90
CA ILE A 318 -44.09 4.70 3.59
C ILE A 318 -45.32 4.09 2.89
N LYS A 319 -45.12 3.10 2.01
CA LYS A 319 -46.22 2.33 1.42
C LYS A 319 -47.00 1.57 2.48
N GLN A 320 -46.35 0.92 3.45
CA GLN A 320 -47.03 0.30 4.60
C GLN A 320 -47.90 1.30 5.35
N ILE A 321 -47.35 2.47 5.69
CA ILE A 321 -48.05 3.54 6.41
C ILE A 321 -49.29 4.01 5.64
N ARG A 322 -49.22 4.00 4.31
CA ARG A 322 -50.32 4.41 3.41
C ARG A 322 -51.27 3.26 3.05
N ASN A 323 -51.00 2.03 3.50
CA ASN A 323 -51.70 0.80 3.09
C ASN A 323 -51.67 0.59 1.57
N GLU A 324 -50.54 0.91 0.94
CA GLU A 324 -50.29 0.68 -0.49
C GLU A 324 -49.61 -0.69 -0.72
N PRO A 325 -49.80 -1.31 -1.90
CA PRO A 325 -49.12 -2.56 -2.23
C PRO A 325 -47.59 -2.43 -2.25
N GLU A 326 -46.91 -3.43 -1.71
CA GLU A 326 -45.45 -3.45 -1.59
C GLU A 326 -44.86 -4.85 -1.81
N VAL A 327 -43.54 -4.89 -2.03
CA VAL A 327 -42.78 -6.13 -2.11
C VAL A 327 -42.19 -6.39 -0.72
N LYS A 328 -42.66 -7.44 -0.04
CA LYS A 328 -42.24 -7.75 1.33
C LYS A 328 -40.81 -8.29 1.45
N ARG A 329 -40.25 -8.90 0.41
CA ARG A 329 -38.93 -9.55 0.51
C ARG A 329 -38.09 -9.19 -0.71
N VAL A 330 -36.96 -8.55 -0.46
CA VAL A 330 -35.97 -8.19 -1.48
C VAL A 330 -34.61 -8.64 -0.99
N VAL A 331 -33.80 -9.24 -1.86
CA VAL A 331 -32.42 -9.59 -1.56
C VAL A 331 -31.52 -8.84 -2.53
N TYR A 332 -30.55 -8.10 -2.00
CA TYR A 332 -29.53 -7.40 -2.77
C TYR A 332 -28.29 -8.26 -2.89
N GLU A 333 -27.93 -8.56 -4.14
CA GLU A 333 -26.73 -9.30 -4.47
C GLU A 333 -25.51 -8.38 -4.52
N PRO A 334 -24.34 -8.84 -4.03
CA PRO A 334 -23.11 -8.07 -4.06
C PRO A 334 -22.53 -7.97 -5.47
N LEU A 335 -21.74 -6.91 -5.67
CA LEU A 335 -20.82 -6.77 -6.79
C LEU A 335 -19.39 -6.64 -6.27
N ILE A 336 -18.41 -6.93 -7.12
CA ILE A 336 -17.01 -6.66 -6.83
C ILE A 336 -16.59 -5.35 -7.52
N ALA A 337 -16.19 -4.36 -6.73
CA ALA A 337 -15.57 -3.14 -7.23
C ALA A 337 -14.09 -3.41 -7.48
N LEU A 338 -13.74 -3.87 -8.69
CA LEU A 338 -12.37 -4.18 -9.08
C LEU A 338 -11.51 -2.91 -9.13
N LYS A 339 -10.37 -2.94 -8.45
CA LYS A 339 -9.36 -1.89 -8.41
C LYS A 339 -7.94 -2.49 -8.48
N ASP A 340 -6.93 -1.79 -7.98
CA ASP A 340 -5.51 -2.14 -8.20
C ASP A 340 -4.89 -3.05 -7.11
N SER A 341 -5.64 -3.46 -6.09
CA SER A 341 -5.13 -4.25 -4.94
C SER A 341 -5.06 -5.77 -5.14
N VAL A 342 -5.37 -6.26 -6.34
CA VAL A 342 -5.38 -7.71 -6.64
C VAL A 342 -4.52 -8.02 -7.86
N SER A 343 -3.61 -8.97 -7.72
CA SER A 343 -2.83 -9.54 -8.82
C SER A 343 -2.70 -11.06 -8.65
N GLY A 344 -1.91 -11.74 -9.47
CA GLY A 344 -1.58 -13.15 -9.20
C GLY A 344 -0.54 -13.27 -8.08
N PRO A 345 -0.41 -14.42 -7.40
CA PRO A 345 0.61 -14.59 -6.37
C PRO A 345 2.00 -14.38 -6.95
N PHE A 346 2.84 -13.66 -6.21
CA PHE A 346 4.24 -13.50 -6.56
C PHE A 346 4.92 -14.87 -6.65
N ARG A 347 5.36 -15.25 -7.85
CA ARG A 347 6.30 -16.37 -8.02
C ARG A 347 7.68 -15.79 -8.24
N ALA A 348 8.70 -16.37 -7.62
CA ALA A 348 10.10 -15.96 -7.85
C ALA A 348 10.51 -16.02 -9.33
N ASN A 349 9.78 -16.78 -10.15
CA ASN A 349 9.96 -16.87 -11.60
C ASN A 349 9.16 -15.83 -12.42
N ASP A 350 8.24 -15.08 -11.81
CA ASP A 350 7.36 -14.09 -12.46
C ASP A 350 7.92 -12.65 -12.38
N ILE A 351 9.11 -12.47 -11.83
CA ILE A 351 9.84 -11.20 -11.91
C ILE A 351 10.33 -11.05 -13.37
N PRO A 352 9.96 -9.99 -14.12
CA PRO A 352 10.79 -9.54 -15.22
C PRO A 352 12.13 -9.19 -14.59
N ARG A 353 13.12 -10.04 -14.88
CA ARG A 353 14.45 -10.12 -14.29
C ARG A 353 15.33 -8.92 -14.65
N GLU A 354 14.89 -7.73 -14.21
CA GLU A 354 15.38 -6.40 -14.62
C GLU A 354 16.24 -5.69 -13.55
N ARG A 355 16.52 -6.33 -12.41
CA ARG A 355 17.23 -5.68 -11.29
C ARG A 355 18.70 -6.05 -11.25
N ILE A 356 19.52 -5.03 -10.96
CA ILE A 356 20.97 -5.09 -10.97
C ILE A 356 21.48 -4.72 -9.58
N ALA A 357 22.21 -5.62 -8.93
CA ALA A 357 22.97 -5.29 -7.72
C ALA A 357 24.37 -4.83 -8.12
N ILE A 358 24.89 -3.80 -7.46
CA ILE A 358 26.26 -3.35 -7.63
C ILE A 358 26.92 -3.30 -6.27
N VAL A 359 28.00 -4.04 -6.09
CA VAL A 359 28.80 -4.03 -4.86
C VAL A 359 30.16 -3.45 -5.21
N GLY A 360 30.44 -2.23 -4.75
CA GLY A 360 31.58 -1.50 -5.29
C GLY A 360 31.96 -0.23 -4.58
N SER A 361 33.00 0.39 -5.14
CA SER A 361 33.65 1.60 -4.63
C SER A 361 32.86 2.87 -4.92
N LEU A 362 33.00 3.85 -4.03
CA LEU A 362 32.59 5.24 -4.22
C LEU A 362 33.77 6.14 -3.86
N ASN A 363 34.22 6.95 -4.80
CA ASN A 363 35.33 7.89 -4.59
C ASN A 363 34.92 9.29 -4.96
N MET A 364 35.46 10.29 -4.26
CA MET A 364 35.49 11.65 -4.77
C MET A 364 36.76 11.83 -5.61
N ASP A 365 36.59 12.13 -6.89
CA ASP A 365 37.70 12.40 -7.80
C ASP A 365 38.13 13.87 -7.65
N ILE A 366 39.37 14.09 -7.23
CA ILE A 366 40.00 15.38 -7.04
C ILE A 366 40.95 15.62 -8.22
N ILE A 367 40.48 16.39 -9.20
CA ILE A 367 41.16 16.63 -10.46
C ILE A 367 42.01 17.91 -10.35
N LEU A 368 43.32 17.77 -10.54
CA LEU A 368 44.31 18.84 -10.47
C LEU A 368 44.87 19.09 -11.86
N ARG A 369 44.62 20.27 -12.43
CA ARG A 369 45.27 20.69 -13.69
C ARG A 369 46.68 21.18 -13.39
N VAL A 370 47.66 20.58 -14.06
CA VAL A 370 49.09 20.85 -13.85
C VAL A 370 49.79 21.06 -15.20
N PRO A 371 50.92 21.79 -15.27
CA PRO A 371 51.67 21.92 -16.52
C PRO A 371 52.11 20.56 -17.08
N HIS A 372 52.62 19.69 -16.21
CA HIS A 372 53.07 18.33 -16.52
C HIS A 372 52.95 17.43 -15.30
N ILE A 373 52.98 16.10 -15.51
CA ILE A 373 52.96 15.15 -14.40
C ILE A 373 54.26 15.29 -13.59
N PRO A 374 54.19 15.51 -12.26
CA PRO A 374 55.36 15.80 -11.45
C PRO A 374 56.32 14.61 -11.43
N ARG A 375 57.61 14.88 -11.61
CA ARG A 375 58.67 13.89 -11.45
C ARG A 375 59.02 13.70 -9.97
N VAL A 376 59.69 12.60 -9.65
CA VAL A 376 60.19 12.35 -8.28
C VAL A 376 61.09 13.52 -7.85
N GLY A 377 60.74 14.16 -6.73
CA GLY A 377 61.47 15.30 -6.16
C GLY A 377 61.10 16.67 -6.74
N GLU A 378 60.20 16.72 -7.72
CA GLU A 378 59.72 17.96 -8.33
C GLU A 378 58.53 18.55 -7.55
N THR A 379 58.48 19.88 -7.43
CA THR A 379 57.31 20.61 -6.91
C THR A 379 56.75 21.48 -8.02
N ILE A 380 55.46 21.32 -8.31
CA ILE A 380 54.75 22.09 -9.33
C ILE A 380 53.51 22.76 -8.73
N MET A 381 53.09 23.87 -9.32
CA MET A 381 51.85 24.56 -8.93
C MET A 381 50.71 24.08 -9.83
N SER A 382 49.57 23.72 -9.24
CA SER A 382 48.34 23.44 -10.00
C SER A 382 47.68 24.74 -10.45
N TYR A 383 47.06 24.72 -11.63
CA TYR A 383 46.28 25.83 -12.16
C TYR A 383 44.89 25.91 -11.53
N ASP A 384 44.27 24.76 -11.32
CA ASP A 384 42.88 24.63 -10.90
C ASP A 384 42.65 23.28 -10.19
N ILE A 385 41.61 23.24 -9.35
CA ILE A 385 41.15 22.04 -8.65
C ILE A 385 39.64 21.86 -8.86
N LYS A 386 39.25 20.67 -9.29
CA LYS A 386 37.84 20.31 -9.50
C LYS A 386 37.51 19.00 -8.81
N ASN A 387 36.42 18.99 -8.07
CA ASN A 387 35.87 17.78 -7.46
C ASN A 387 34.78 17.19 -8.37
N ALA A 388 34.75 15.87 -8.50
CA ALA A 388 33.74 15.15 -9.24
C ALA A 388 33.40 13.82 -8.56
N ALA A 389 32.11 13.46 -8.54
CA ALA A 389 31.69 12.14 -8.10
C ALA A 389 32.30 11.04 -9.00
N GLY A 390 32.91 10.04 -8.38
CA GLY A 390 33.66 8.97 -9.04
C GLY A 390 33.65 7.65 -8.27
N GLY A 391 34.60 6.78 -8.60
CA GLY A 391 34.61 5.37 -8.20
C GLY A 391 33.86 4.48 -9.20
N LYS A 392 34.46 3.35 -9.59
CA LYS A 392 33.90 2.51 -10.67
C LYS A 392 32.53 1.96 -10.32
N GLY A 393 32.33 1.55 -9.07
CA GLY A 393 31.02 1.09 -8.58
C GLY A 393 29.96 2.18 -8.71
N ALA A 394 30.27 3.39 -8.23
CA ALA A 394 29.35 4.53 -8.31
C ALA A 394 29.08 4.97 -9.76
N ASN A 395 30.10 5.02 -10.62
CA ASN A 395 29.94 5.35 -12.04
C ASN A 395 29.04 4.34 -12.75
N GLN A 396 29.24 3.05 -12.49
CA GLN A 396 28.41 1.99 -13.08
C GLN A 396 26.98 2.03 -12.54
N ALA A 397 26.79 2.35 -11.27
CA ALA A 397 25.46 2.54 -10.68
C ALA A 397 24.73 3.73 -11.28
N VAL A 398 25.37 4.90 -11.34
CA VAL A 398 24.80 6.10 -11.94
C VAL A 398 24.51 5.89 -13.43
N GLY A 399 25.42 5.25 -14.17
CA GLY A 399 25.23 4.92 -15.58
C GLY A 399 24.01 4.03 -15.80
N ALA A 400 23.90 2.94 -15.03
CA ALA A 400 22.78 2.03 -15.14
C ALA A 400 21.45 2.68 -14.69
N GLY A 401 21.47 3.49 -13.63
CA GLY A 401 20.30 4.24 -13.16
C GLY A 401 19.78 5.27 -14.17
N LYS A 402 20.68 6.05 -14.79
CA LYS A 402 20.35 7.00 -15.86
C LYS A 402 19.72 6.33 -17.08
N LEU A 403 20.15 5.12 -17.42
CA LEU A 403 19.58 4.31 -18.50
C LEU A 403 18.21 3.72 -18.15
N GLY A 404 17.72 3.95 -16.92
CA GLY A 404 16.43 3.46 -16.42
C GLY A 404 16.48 2.03 -15.87
N GLY A 405 17.67 1.51 -15.59
CA GLY A 405 17.85 0.23 -14.91
C GLY A 405 17.40 0.30 -13.45
N LYS A 406 16.92 -0.84 -12.91
CA LYS A 406 16.56 -0.97 -11.49
C LYS A 406 17.80 -1.35 -10.70
N VAL A 407 18.55 -0.36 -10.23
CA VAL A 407 19.86 -0.55 -9.61
C VAL A 407 19.79 -0.45 -8.09
N PHE A 408 20.36 -1.43 -7.41
CA PHE A 408 20.62 -1.38 -5.97
C PHE A 408 22.12 -1.37 -5.71
N MET A 409 22.61 -0.40 -4.95
CA MET A 409 24.04 -0.26 -4.66
C MET A 409 24.36 -0.60 -3.20
N ILE A 410 25.30 -1.53 -3.01
CA ILE A 410 25.95 -1.80 -1.72
C ILE A 410 27.35 -1.18 -1.77
N GLY A 411 27.65 -0.33 -0.80
CA GLY A 411 28.91 0.41 -0.76
C GLY A 411 29.11 1.15 0.56
N ARG A 412 30.27 1.77 0.73
CA ARG A 412 30.61 2.45 1.99
C ARG A 412 31.33 3.76 1.72
N VAL A 413 30.86 4.82 2.36
CA VAL A 413 31.43 6.18 2.30
C VAL A 413 31.73 6.67 3.71
N GLY A 414 32.54 7.71 3.88
CA GLY A 414 32.73 8.34 5.19
C GLY A 414 31.55 9.23 5.56
N ASN A 415 31.33 9.45 6.86
CA ASN A 415 30.35 10.45 7.35
C ASN A 415 30.89 11.89 7.19
N ASP A 416 31.18 12.27 5.95
CA ASP A 416 31.71 13.58 5.56
C ASP A 416 30.92 14.19 4.39
N LEU A 417 31.34 15.38 3.94
CA LEU A 417 30.68 16.09 2.84
C LEU A 417 30.72 15.30 1.53
N TYR A 418 31.85 14.64 1.23
CA TYR A 418 32.00 13.85 0.01
C TYR A 418 31.10 12.61 0.02
N GLY A 419 30.97 11.94 1.17
CA GLY A 419 30.08 10.79 1.30
C GLY A 419 28.62 11.18 1.05
N ARG A 420 28.19 12.34 1.56
CA ARG A 420 26.84 12.89 1.31
C ARG A 420 26.64 13.27 -0.15
N GLU A 421 27.66 13.86 -0.80
CA GLU A 421 27.60 14.22 -2.21
C GLU A 421 27.47 12.98 -3.12
N LEU A 422 28.26 11.94 -2.85
CA LEU A 422 28.20 10.67 -3.59
C LEU A 422 26.85 9.97 -3.40
N PHE A 423 26.36 9.89 -2.16
CA PHE A 423 25.03 9.35 -1.86
C PHE A 423 23.92 10.09 -2.61
N ASN A 424 23.95 11.42 -2.59
CA ASN A 424 22.96 12.24 -3.30
C ASN A 424 23.06 12.06 -4.82
N SER A 425 24.28 11.89 -5.37
CA SER A 425 24.46 11.61 -6.79
C SER A 425 23.77 10.29 -7.18
N LEU A 426 23.92 9.23 -6.39
CA LEU A 426 23.25 7.94 -6.64
C LEU A 426 21.72 8.12 -6.67
N VAL A 427 21.14 8.68 -5.61
CA VAL A 427 19.68 8.84 -5.48
C VAL A 427 19.13 9.70 -6.62
N LYS A 428 19.80 10.82 -6.95
CA LYS A 428 19.38 11.72 -8.03
C LYS A 428 19.35 11.04 -9.39
N ASN A 429 20.20 10.04 -9.61
CA ASN A 429 20.31 9.31 -10.87
C ASN A 429 19.56 7.98 -10.88
N GLY A 430 18.59 7.79 -9.97
CA GLY A 430 17.69 6.63 -10.00
C GLY A 430 18.26 5.35 -9.40
N VAL A 431 19.31 5.43 -8.59
CA VAL A 431 19.90 4.29 -7.88
C VAL A 431 19.29 4.18 -6.48
N ASP A 432 18.88 2.97 -6.09
CA ASP A 432 18.56 2.65 -4.71
C ASP A 432 19.86 2.57 -3.89
N ALA A 433 20.08 3.60 -3.06
CA ALA A 433 21.27 3.77 -2.25
C ALA A 433 21.08 3.29 -0.79
N SER A 434 20.03 2.52 -0.48
CA SER A 434 19.80 2.05 0.89
C SER A 434 20.88 1.09 1.39
N GLY A 435 21.69 0.50 0.49
CA GLY A 435 22.85 -0.33 0.79
C GLY A 435 24.13 0.45 1.10
N ILE A 436 24.09 1.79 1.06
CA ILE A 436 25.24 2.65 1.39
C ILE A 436 25.34 2.84 2.91
N VAL A 437 26.47 2.43 3.47
CA VAL A 437 26.80 2.66 4.89
C VAL A 437 27.75 3.86 5.02
N PHE A 438 27.43 4.75 5.96
CA PHE A 438 28.32 5.84 6.36
C PHE A 438 29.25 5.36 7.48
N ASP A 439 30.56 5.48 7.24
CA ASP A 439 31.60 5.10 8.18
C ASP A 439 31.96 6.28 9.09
N GLU A 440 31.89 6.05 10.40
CA GLU A 440 32.15 7.09 11.41
C GLU A 440 33.65 7.27 11.70
N MET A 441 34.53 6.37 11.25
CA MET A 441 35.96 6.43 11.57
C MET A 441 36.85 6.78 10.36
N LEU A 442 36.51 6.30 9.16
CA LEU A 442 37.28 6.58 7.96
C LEU A 442 36.60 7.63 7.06
N PRO A 443 37.36 8.54 6.43
CA PRO A 443 36.81 9.45 5.44
C PRO A 443 36.39 8.70 4.17
N THR A 444 35.56 9.34 3.36
CA THR A 444 35.21 8.89 2.01
C THR A 444 36.46 8.68 1.17
N GLY A 445 36.46 7.64 0.31
CA GLY A 445 37.56 7.39 -0.61
C GLY A 445 37.77 8.54 -1.58
N ASN A 446 39.02 8.78 -2.00
CA ASN A 446 39.37 9.85 -2.92
C ASN A 446 40.34 9.36 -3.99
N ALA A 447 40.20 9.87 -5.21
CA ALA A 447 41.19 9.69 -6.27
C ALA A 447 41.81 11.04 -6.63
N TYR A 448 43.12 11.19 -6.49
CA TYR A 448 43.86 12.38 -6.89
C TYR A 448 44.32 12.21 -8.32
N ILE A 449 43.75 13.00 -9.24
CA ILE A 449 43.96 12.88 -10.68
C ILE A 449 44.75 14.11 -11.15
N TYR A 450 46.00 13.91 -11.53
CA TYR A 450 46.81 14.94 -12.18
C TYR A 450 46.53 14.90 -13.68
N VAL A 451 46.21 16.05 -14.28
CA VAL A 451 46.01 16.18 -15.73
C VAL A 451 46.98 17.24 -16.27
N SER A 452 47.89 16.82 -17.15
CA SER A 452 48.87 17.72 -17.78
C SER A 452 48.29 18.51 -18.96
N ASP A 453 49.00 19.56 -19.39
CA ASP A 453 48.67 20.30 -20.62
C ASP A 453 48.77 19.43 -21.89
N SER A 454 49.59 18.36 -21.85
CA SER A 454 49.69 17.35 -22.91
C SER A 454 48.52 16.35 -22.92
N GLY A 455 47.66 16.37 -21.89
CA GLY A 455 46.56 15.42 -21.73
C GLY A 455 46.96 14.09 -21.05
N ASP A 456 48.20 13.96 -20.59
CA ASP A 456 48.63 12.81 -19.80
C ASP A 456 47.96 12.86 -18.42
N ASN A 457 47.66 11.70 -17.85
CA ASN A 457 47.08 11.60 -16.51
C ASN A 457 47.81 10.61 -15.59
N ASN A 458 47.75 10.89 -14.29
CA ASN A 458 48.21 9.99 -13.23
C ASN A 458 47.19 10.01 -12.09
N ILE A 459 46.85 8.83 -11.56
CA ILE A 459 45.80 8.67 -10.56
C ILE A 459 46.38 8.01 -9.32
N VAL A 460 46.22 8.65 -8.17
CA VAL A 460 46.54 8.09 -6.85
C VAL A 460 45.24 7.92 -6.07
N VAL A 461 44.91 6.68 -5.69
CA VAL A 461 43.67 6.38 -4.97
C VAL A 461 43.95 6.17 -3.48
N ASN A 462 43.23 6.92 -2.64
CA ASN A 462 43.06 6.59 -1.23
C ASN A 462 41.69 5.91 -1.06
N PRO A 463 41.63 4.60 -0.76
CA PRO A 463 40.36 3.87 -0.70
C PRO A 463 39.42 4.39 0.40
N GLY A 464 39.95 5.01 1.47
CA GLY A 464 39.13 5.52 2.57
C GLY A 464 38.16 4.47 3.11
N ALA A 465 36.91 4.86 3.31
CA ALA A 465 35.84 4.01 3.79
C ALA A 465 35.56 2.77 2.91
N ASN A 466 35.91 2.77 1.62
CA ASN A 466 35.76 1.58 0.76
C ASN A 466 36.56 0.39 1.27
N SER A 467 37.70 0.63 1.94
CA SER A 467 38.53 -0.42 2.55
C SER A 467 37.85 -1.19 3.70
N ARG A 468 36.69 -0.70 4.17
CA ARG A 468 35.89 -1.31 5.24
C ARG A 468 34.54 -1.84 4.76
N LEU A 469 34.32 -1.89 3.44
CA LEU A 469 33.18 -2.63 2.90
C LEU A 469 33.41 -4.11 3.21
N SER A 470 32.68 -4.64 4.20
CA SER A 470 32.92 -5.97 4.76
C SER A 470 31.85 -6.98 4.37
N ILE A 471 32.17 -8.27 4.58
CA ILE A 471 31.24 -9.39 4.43
C ILE A 471 29.97 -9.19 5.26
N GLU A 472 30.09 -8.71 6.50
CA GLU A 472 28.94 -8.48 7.38
C GLU A 472 28.00 -7.41 6.83
N GLN A 473 28.54 -6.35 6.21
CA GLN A 473 27.72 -5.35 5.55
C GLN A 473 26.97 -5.97 4.36
N VAL A 474 27.65 -6.70 3.48
CA VAL A 474 26.99 -7.37 2.34
C VAL A 474 25.89 -8.31 2.85
N ASN A 475 26.17 -9.09 3.89
CA ASN A 475 25.24 -10.04 4.48
C ASN A 475 23.99 -9.36 5.08
N SER A 476 24.12 -8.15 5.66
CA SER A 476 22.96 -7.38 6.12
C SER A 476 21.98 -7.01 5.00
N PHE A 477 22.41 -7.11 3.75
CA PHE A 477 21.59 -6.91 2.55
C PHE A 477 21.42 -8.20 1.74
N GLU A 478 21.60 -9.41 2.33
CA GLU A 478 21.52 -10.69 1.58
C GLU A 478 20.18 -10.83 0.81
N TRP A 479 19.08 -10.28 1.36
CA TRP A 479 17.76 -10.28 0.75
C TRP A 479 17.70 -9.67 -0.67
N ILE A 480 18.63 -8.79 -1.05
CA ILE A 480 18.64 -8.21 -2.39
C ILE A 480 19.05 -9.25 -3.44
N PHE A 481 19.89 -10.21 -3.07
CA PHE A 481 20.40 -11.23 -3.98
C PHE A 481 19.30 -12.20 -4.43
N ASP A 482 18.21 -12.34 -3.68
CA ASP A 482 17.00 -13.06 -4.10
C ASP A 482 16.16 -12.30 -5.13
N LYS A 483 16.47 -11.01 -5.36
CA LYS A 483 15.66 -10.09 -6.17
C LYS A 483 16.38 -9.56 -7.41
N VAL A 484 17.60 -10.00 -7.69
CA VAL A 484 18.44 -9.52 -8.80
C VAL A 484 18.95 -10.65 -9.68
N ASP A 485 19.24 -10.31 -10.93
CA ASP A 485 19.72 -11.26 -11.93
C ASP A 485 21.17 -11.07 -12.29
N TYR A 486 21.60 -9.83 -12.17
CA TYR A 486 22.94 -9.40 -12.48
C TYR A 486 23.53 -8.75 -11.25
N CYS A 487 24.76 -9.14 -10.93
CA CYS A 487 25.56 -8.49 -9.91
C CYS A 487 26.84 -7.97 -10.55
N LEU A 488 27.13 -6.67 -10.38
CA LEU A 488 28.36 -6.06 -10.85
C LEU A 488 29.31 -5.84 -9.68
N ILE A 489 30.57 -6.21 -9.89
CA ILE A 489 31.65 -6.01 -8.93
C ILE A 489 32.90 -5.48 -9.63
N GLN A 490 33.70 -4.71 -8.90
CA GLN A 490 34.97 -4.16 -9.35
C GLN A 490 36.08 -4.41 -8.31
N MET A 491 37.35 -4.37 -8.74
CA MET A 491 38.51 -4.72 -7.89
C MET A 491 39.01 -3.55 -7.02
N GLU A 492 38.11 -2.69 -6.54
CA GLU A 492 38.43 -1.49 -5.74
C GLU A 492 38.03 -1.60 -4.26
N ILE A 493 37.48 -2.74 -3.86
CA ILE A 493 37.03 -3.05 -2.49
C ILE A 493 37.82 -4.26 -1.95
N PRO A 494 37.75 -4.58 -0.64
CA PRO A 494 38.47 -5.71 -0.06
C PRO A 494 38.22 -7.03 -0.80
N MET A 495 39.30 -7.77 -1.10
CA MET A 495 39.25 -8.99 -1.92
C MET A 495 38.40 -10.09 -1.28
N ASP A 496 38.44 -10.22 0.04
CA ASP A 496 37.59 -11.15 0.80
C ASP A 496 36.09 -10.89 0.56
N THR A 497 35.69 -9.61 0.48
CA THR A 497 34.31 -9.20 0.19
C THR A 497 33.95 -9.49 -1.27
N ILE A 498 34.89 -9.28 -2.21
CA ILE A 498 34.69 -9.63 -3.63
C ILE A 498 34.46 -11.15 -3.79
N GLU A 499 35.31 -11.96 -3.17
CA GLU A 499 35.21 -13.43 -3.22
C GLU A 499 33.92 -13.92 -2.58
N TYR A 500 33.49 -13.30 -1.47
CA TYR A 500 32.22 -13.60 -0.82
C TYR A 500 31.01 -13.28 -1.71
N VAL A 501 30.98 -12.10 -2.35
CA VAL A 501 29.90 -11.71 -3.28
C VAL A 501 29.84 -12.67 -4.48
N ALA A 502 31.00 -13.07 -5.02
CA ALA A 502 31.06 -14.06 -6.09
C ALA A 502 30.45 -15.41 -5.65
N GLY A 503 30.72 -15.83 -4.40
CA GLY A 503 30.11 -17.01 -3.79
C GLY A 503 28.59 -16.91 -3.64
N ILE A 504 28.07 -15.77 -3.17
CA ILE A 504 26.62 -15.51 -3.08
C ILE A 504 25.98 -15.60 -4.46
N CYS A 505 26.59 -14.99 -5.47
CA CYS A 505 26.04 -14.99 -6.83
C CYS A 505 25.96 -16.42 -7.38
N ARG A 506 26.99 -17.24 -7.17
CA ARG A 506 26.97 -18.66 -7.56
C ARG A 506 25.86 -19.43 -6.83
N LYS A 507 25.76 -19.28 -5.50
CA LYS A 507 24.76 -19.96 -4.66
C LYS A 507 23.33 -19.65 -5.11
N ASN A 508 23.06 -18.40 -5.48
CA ASN A 508 21.72 -17.92 -5.84
C ASN A 508 21.45 -17.88 -7.35
N ASN A 509 22.35 -18.44 -8.17
CA ASN A 509 22.25 -18.45 -9.64
C ASN A 509 22.08 -17.04 -10.25
N ILE A 510 22.85 -16.08 -9.73
CA ILE A 510 22.91 -14.68 -10.20
C ILE A 510 24.08 -14.56 -11.17
N LYS A 511 23.87 -13.90 -12.30
CA LYS A 511 24.88 -13.67 -13.33
C LYS A 511 25.85 -12.58 -12.88
N LEU A 512 27.01 -13.00 -12.41
CA LEU A 512 28.09 -12.11 -12.02
C LEU A 512 28.77 -11.47 -13.24
N ILE A 513 28.81 -10.13 -13.28
CA ILE A 513 29.58 -9.32 -14.22
C ILE A 513 30.78 -8.73 -13.47
N LEU A 514 31.99 -9.17 -13.83
CA LEU A 514 33.22 -8.71 -13.24
C LEU A 514 33.88 -7.63 -14.12
N ASN A 515 34.09 -6.45 -13.54
CA ASN A 515 35.08 -5.50 -14.03
C ASN A 515 36.40 -5.75 -13.29
N PRO A 516 37.45 -6.29 -13.93
CA PRO A 516 38.70 -6.62 -13.26
C PRO A 516 39.57 -5.39 -12.93
N ALA A 517 39.07 -4.17 -13.12
CA ALA A 517 39.80 -2.94 -12.84
C ALA A 517 39.71 -2.51 -11.35
N PRO A 518 40.80 -1.98 -10.77
CA PRO A 518 42.18 -2.07 -11.25
C PRO A 518 42.67 -3.52 -11.23
N ALA A 519 43.47 -3.92 -12.21
CA ALA A 519 43.96 -5.29 -12.31
C ALA A 519 44.79 -5.67 -11.08
N GLN A 520 44.34 -6.70 -10.38
CA GLN A 520 45.02 -7.31 -9.24
C GLN A 520 45.20 -8.82 -9.49
N LYS A 521 46.06 -9.45 -8.69
CA LYS A 521 46.11 -10.92 -8.67
C LYS A 521 44.81 -11.45 -8.07
N ILE A 522 44.12 -12.29 -8.81
CA ILE A 522 42.85 -12.89 -8.39
C ILE A 522 42.99 -14.39 -8.18
N ASN A 523 42.26 -14.93 -7.21
CA ASN A 523 42.06 -16.36 -7.10
C ASN A 523 40.94 -16.79 -8.05
N TYR A 524 41.31 -17.38 -9.18
CA TYR A 524 40.37 -17.78 -10.23
C TYR A 524 39.29 -18.75 -9.74
N THR A 525 39.53 -19.56 -8.71
CA THR A 525 38.52 -20.49 -8.19
C THR A 525 37.33 -19.76 -7.59
N CYS A 526 37.52 -18.54 -7.06
CA CYS A 526 36.43 -17.75 -6.49
C CYS A 526 35.47 -17.23 -7.57
N PHE A 527 35.92 -17.15 -8.83
CA PHE A 527 35.15 -16.67 -9.98
C PHE A 527 34.72 -17.78 -10.94
N GLU A 528 34.79 -19.04 -10.51
CA GLU A 528 34.25 -20.17 -11.27
C GLU A 528 32.76 -19.92 -11.58
N ASP A 529 32.35 -20.13 -12.84
CA ASP A 529 31.00 -19.81 -13.34
C ASP A 529 30.65 -18.32 -13.37
N CYS A 530 31.63 -17.41 -13.26
CA CYS A 530 31.40 -15.99 -13.52
C CYS A 530 30.82 -15.82 -14.93
N PHE A 531 29.64 -15.21 -15.01
CA PHE A 531 28.88 -15.09 -16.25
C PHE A 531 29.63 -14.26 -17.29
N LEU A 532 30.24 -13.15 -16.87
CA LEU A 532 30.92 -12.24 -17.78
C LEU A 532 32.09 -11.52 -17.09
N VAL A 533 33.23 -11.44 -17.75
CA VAL A 533 34.35 -10.57 -17.37
C VAL A 533 34.67 -9.58 -18.48
N VAL A 534 34.91 -8.31 -18.12
CA VAL A 534 35.08 -7.20 -19.07
C VAL A 534 36.41 -6.45 -18.86
N PRO A 535 37.58 -7.04 -19.20
CA PRO A 535 38.86 -6.33 -19.12
C PRO A 535 39.08 -5.36 -20.29
N ASN A 536 39.97 -4.39 -20.12
CA ASN A 536 40.67 -3.72 -21.23
C ASN A 536 41.98 -4.44 -21.60
N GLU A 537 42.69 -3.93 -22.62
CA GLU A 537 43.97 -4.48 -23.11
C GLU A 537 45.03 -4.60 -22.00
N THR A 538 45.19 -3.56 -21.17
CA THR A 538 46.17 -3.57 -20.07
C THR A 538 45.76 -4.55 -18.95
N GLU A 539 44.47 -4.62 -18.63
CA GLU A 539 43.95 -5.49 -17.58
C GLU A 539 44.05 -6.97 -17.97
N ILE A 540 43.69 -7.32 -19.21
CA ILE A 540 43.80 -8.71 -19.66
C ILE A 540 45.25 -9.18 -19.73
N ASP A 541 46.19 -8.28 -20.06
CA ASP A 541 47.62 -8.55 -20.04
C ASP A 541 48.15 -8.85 -18.63
N LEU A 542 47.59 -8.20 -17.62
CA LEU A 542 47.93 -8.45 -16.22
C LEU A 542 47.27 -9.72 -15.66
N MET A 543 46.04 -10.01 -16.09
CA MET A 543 45.34 -11.23 -15.71
C MET A 543 45.99 -12.48 -16.31
N ILE A 544 46.37 -12.41 -17.59
CA ILE A 544 47.06 -13.48 -18.33
C ILE A 544 48.41 -12.96 -18.85
N PRO A 545 49.44 -12.93 -17.99
CA PRO A 545 50.78 -12.52 -18.40
C PRO A 545 51.37 -13.48 -19.43
N GLY A 546 52.15 -12.91 -20.36
CA GLY A 546 52.85 -13.65 -21.39
C GLY A 546 52.66 -13.05 -22.78
N ASP A 547 53.44 -13.59 -23.72
CA ASP A 547 53.42 -13.22 -25.13
C ASP A 547 52.30 -13.99 -25.85
N TYR A 548 51.06 -13.55 -25.61
CA TYR A 548 49.86 -14.09 -26.22
C TYR A 548 49.09 -12.95 -26.90
N THR A 549 48.39 -13.26 -27.99
CA THR A 549 47.41 -12.36 -28.59
C THR A 549 46.22 -12.14 -27.65
N ILE A 550 45.47 -11.05 -27.84
CA ILE A 550 44.27 -10.75 -27.03
C ILE A 550 43.24 -11.89 -27.10
N GLU A 551 43.08 -12.51 -28.28
CA GLU A 551 42.18 -13.66 -28.47
C GLU A 551 42.62 -14.85 -27.61
N GLU A 552 43.91 -15.20 -27.64
CA GLU A 552 44.47 -16.30 -26.84
C GLU A 552 44.34 -16.04 -25.34
N LYS A 553 44.54 -14.79 -24.88
CA LYS A 553 44.32 -14.42 -23.49
C LYS A 553 42.85 -14.56 -23.09
N ALA A 554 41.92 -14.18 -23.96
CA ALA A 554 40.49 -14.37 -23.73
C ALA A 554 40.11 -15.87 -23.66
N TYR A 555 40.65 -16.72 -24.53
CA TYR A 555 40.46 -18.17 -24.45
C TYR A 555 41.01 -18.77 -23.15
N LYS A 556 42.17 -18.29 -22.67
CA LYS A 556 42.73 -18.71 -21.38
C LYS A 556 41.87 -18.30 -20.17
N LEU A 557 41.09 -17.22 -20.28
CA LEU A 557 40.09 -16.89 -19.27
C LEU A 557 38.90 -17.87 -19.33
N LEU A 558 38.48 -18.32 -20.52
CA LEU A 558 37.46 -19.38 -20.62
C LEU A 558 37.94 -20.71 -20.01
N GLU A 559 39.23 -21.06 -20.16
CA GLU A 559 39.85 -22.21 -19.49
C GLU A 559 39.85 -22.09 -17.95
N LYS A 560 39.70 -20.87 -17.44
CA LYS A 560 39.56 -20.54 -16.01
C LYS A 560 38.09 -20.40 -15.57
N ASN A 561 37.17 -20.99 -16.34
CA ASN A 561 35.73 -21.10 -16.05
C ASN A 561 34.93 -19.79 -16.08
N PHE A 562 35.43 -18.75 -16.76
CA PHE A 562 34.57 -17.63 -17.19
C PHE A 562 33.67 -18.09 -18.34
N GLN A 563 32.38 -17.71 -18.32
CA GLN A 563 31.44 -18.13 -19.37
C GLN A 563 31.55 -17.26 -20.63
N ASN A 564 31.71 -15.95 -20.43
CA ASN A 564 31.87 -14.96 -21.49
C ASN A 564 33.00 -13.99 -21.14
N VAL A 565 33.80 -13.60 -22.13
CA VAL A 565 34.88 -12.63 -22.00
C VAL A 565 34.65 -11.53 -23.03
N ILE A 566 34.57 -10.27 -22.58
CA ILE A 566 34.52 -9.11 -23.47
C ILE A 566 35.77 -8.26 -23.24
N VAL A 567 36.67 -8.22 -24.22
CA VAL A 567 37.85 -7.36 -24.14
C VAL A 567 37.56 -6.03 -24.83
N THR A 568 37.64 -4.93 -24.09
CA THR A 568 37.50 -3.57 -24.64
C THR A 568 38.82 -3.11 -25.28
N LEU A 569 38.73 -2.54 -26.49
CA LEU A 569 39.85 -2.21 -27.39
C LEU A 569 39.86 -0.72 -27.77
N GLY A 570 39.33 0.14 -26.90
CA GLY A 570 39.24 1.57 -27.15
C GLY A 570 38.43 1.92 -28.40
N ASP A 571 39.05 2.68 -29.32
CA ASP A 571 38.45 3.16 -30.56
C ASP A 571 38.15 2.03 -31.58
N LYS A 572 38.73 0.85 -31.39
CA LYS A 572 38.46 -0.34 -32.21
C LYS A 572 37.18 -1.08 -31.80
N GLY A 573 36.61 -0.75 -30.63
CA GLY A 573 35.41 -1.38 -30.09
C GLY A 573 35.73 -2.48 -29.08
N CYS A 574 35.20 -3.69 -29.27
CA CYS A 574 35.47 -4.81 -28.37
C CYS A 574 35.46 -6.18 -29.05
N LEU A 575 36.06 -7.16 -28.37
CA LEU A 575 36.07 -8.57 -28.74
C LEU A 575 35.22 -9.36 -27.75
N LEU A 576 34.22 -10.10 -28.22
CA LEU A 576 33.51 -11.11 -27.45
C LEU A 576 34.11 -12.49 -27.74
N VAL A 577 34.44 -13.24 -26.68
CA VAL A 577 34.81 -14.65 -26.76
C VAL A 577 34.01 -15.46 -25.74
N ASN A 578 33.34 -16.51 -26.21
CA ASN A 578 32.74 -17.55 -25.38
C ASN A 578 32.90 -18.92 -26.07
N ARG A 579 32.30 -19.97 -25.51
CA ARG A 579 32.42 -21.34 -26.07
C ARG A 579 31.87 -21.50 -27.49
N ASN A 580 30.94 -20.64 -27.90
CA ASN A 580 30.21 -20.77 -29.16
C ASN A 580 30.61 -19.72 -30.20
N THR A 581 31.12 -18.56 -29.74
CA THR A 581 31.26 -17.37 -30.56
C THR A 581 32.58 -16.67 -30.26
N LYS A 582 33.23 -16.21 -31.34
CA LYS A 582 34.29 -15.21 -31.33
C LYS A 582 33.89 -14.11 -32.30
N GLU A 583 33.64 -12.90 -31.81
CA GLU A 583 33.12 -11.81 -32.65
C GLU A 583 33.70 -10.46 -32.23
N TYR A 584 34.09 -9.67 -33.23
CA TYR A 584 34.52 -8.29 -33.05
C TYR A 584 33.35 -7.34 -33.30
N PHE A 585 33.19 -6.36 -32.41
CA PHE A 585 32.20 -5.29 -32.52
C PHE A 585 32.93 -3.97 -32.67
N SER A 586 32.64 -3.21 -33.72
CA SER A 586 33.20 -1.88 -33.92
C SER A 586 32.69 -0.89 -32.88
N ALA A 587 33.53 0.07 -32.48
CA ALA A 587 33.11 1.18 -31.64
C ALA A 587 32.01 2.02 -32.32
N ALA A 588 31.14 2.64 -31.54
CA ALA A 588 30.17 3.58 -32.07
C ALA A 588 30.89 4.83 -32.65
N PRO A 589 30.43 5.37 -33.79
CA PRO A 589 31.16 6.39 -34.54
C PRO A 589 30.99 7.80 -33.97
N PHE A 590 31.50 8.03 -32.76
CA PHE A 590 31.50 9.33 -32.08
C PHE A 590 32.90 9.93 -32.06
N LYS A 591 32.99 11.25 -32.20
CA LYS A 591 34.25 11.97 -32.02
C LYS A 591 34.55 12.07 -30.52
N ALA A 592 35.71 11.53 -30.10
CA ALA A 592 36.15 11.61 -28.71
C ALA A 592 36.49 13.06 -28.31
N VAL A 593 35.92 13.49 -27.19
CA VAL A 593 36.20 14.73 -26.47
C VAL A 593 36.92 14.39 -25.16
N ASP A 594 36.40 13.42 -24.41
CA ASP A 594 36.98 12.92 -23.15
C ASP A 594 36.63 11.43 -23.00
N THR A 595 37.62 10.56 -22.80
CA THR A 595 37.40 9.10 -22.69
C THR A 595 37.07 8.64 -21.27
N THR A 596 37.03 9.56 -20.31
CA THR A 596 36.80 9.24 -18.90
C THR A 596 35.41 8.61 -18.71
N GLY A 597 35.36 7.48 -17.99
CA GLY A 597 34.10 6.78 -17.70
C GLY A 597 33.52 5.97 -18.86
N ALA A 598 34.17 5.91 -20.03
CA ALA A 598 33.67 5.16 -21.18
C ALA A 598 33.50 3.66 -20.88
N GLY A 599 34.46 3.05 -20.16
CA GLY A 599 34.38 1.66 -19.73
C GLY A 599 33.26 1.41 -18.73
N ASP A 600 33.09 2.30 -17.75
CA ASP A 600 31.98 2.22 -16.79
C ASP A 600 30.62 2.39 -17.49
N SER A 601 30.53 3.28 -18.48
CA SER A 601 29.32 3.46 -19.31
C SER A 601 29.02 2.22 -20.16
N PHE A 602 30.03 1.63 -20.78
CA PHE A 602 29.89 0.39 -21.53
C PHE A 602 29.33 -0.73 -20.64
N ILE A 603 29.93 -0.95 -19.46
CA ILE A 603 29.49 -2.00 -18.52
C ILE A 603 28.08 -1.70 -18.00
N SER A 604 27.76 -0.44 -17.72
CA SER A 604 26.41 0.00 -17.31
C SER A 604 25.37 -0.34 -18.37
N GLY A 605 25.61 0.08 -19.62
CA GLY A 605 24.72 -0.17 -20.74
C GLY A 605 24.56 -1.66 -21.03
N LEU A 606 25.66 -2.41 -20.93
CA LEU A 606 25.65 -3.85 -21.10
C LEU A 606 24.77 -4.54 -20.05
N ALA A 607 24.96 -4.19 -18.77
CA ALA A 607 24.18 -4.75 -17.67
C ALA A 607 22.69 -4.44 -17.79
N VAL A 608 22.33 -3.19 -18.12
CA VAL A 608 20.93 -2.79 -18.33
C VAL A 608 20.32 -3.54 -19.51
N ALA A 609 21.00 -3.60 -20.66
CA ALA A 609 20.49 -4.30 -21.83
C ALA A 609 20.30 -5.81 -21.58
N LEU A 610 21.22 -6.44 -20.85
CA LEU A 610 21.10 -7.85 -20.46
C LEU A 610 19.95 -8.08 -19.49
N ALA A 611 19.77 -7.20 -18.50
CA ALA A 611 18.65 -7.24 -17.56
C ALA A 611 17.29 -6.99 -18.25
N GLU A 612 17.26 -6.19 -19.32
CA GLU A 612 16.08 -6.03 -20.19
C GLU A 612 15.86 -7.23 -21.14
N GLY A 613 16.65 -8.31 -21.01
CA GLY A 613 16.47 -9.56 -21.75
C GLY A 613 17.08 -9.60 -23.15
N LYS A 614 17.91 -8.61 -23.53
CA LYS A 614 18.64 -8.66 -24.80
C LYS A 614 19.71 -9.75 -24.77
N ASP A 615 19.97 -10.38 -25.92
CA ASP A 615 21.13 -11.24 -26.08
C ASP A 615 22.44 -10.45 -25.96
N ILE A 616 23.55 -11.15 -25.75
CA ILE A 616 24.86 -10.52 -25.49
C ILE A 616 25.36 -9.65 -26.64
N ALA A 617 25.09 -10.01 -27.90
CA ALA A 617 25.54 -9.25 -29.06
C ALA A 617 24.77 -7.92 -29.18
N ASN A 618 23.45 -7.96 -28.98
CA ASN A 618 22.61 -6.77 -28.95
C ASN A 618 22.86 -5.91 -27.71
N ALA A 619 23.20 -6.52 -26.57
CA ALA A 619 23.63 -5.80 -25.39
C ALA A 619 24.98 -5.09 -25.62
N ILE A 620 25.94 -5.71 -26.32
CA ILE A 620 27.21 -5.06 -26.71
C ILE A 620 26.98 -3.86 -27.62
N LYS A 621 26.08 -3.96 -28.60
CA LYS A 621 25.74 -2.83 -29.49
C LYS A 621 25.17 -1.65 -28.70
N PHE A 622 24.24 -1.93 -27.78
CA PHE A 622 23.67 -0.91 -26.89
C PHE A 622 24.74 -0.30 -25.97
N ALA A 623 25.60 -1.12 -25.37
CA ALA A 623 26.72 -0.69 -24.54
C ALA A 623 27.74 0.17 -25.32
N SER A 624 28.04 -0.21 -26.56
CA SER A 624 28.95 0.52 -27.45
C SER A 624 28.41 1.90 -27.80
N LEU A 625 27.09 2.01 -28.00
CA LEU A 625 26.42 3.30 -28.20
C LEU A 625 26.50 4.17 -26.94
N ALA A 626 26.22 3.61 -25.75
CA ALA A 626 26.32 4.34 -24.49
C ALA A 626 27.74 4.88 -24.24
N ALA A 627 28.76 4.04 -24.48
CA ALA A 627 30.16 4.43 -24.42
C ALA A 627 30.51 5.50 -25.47
N GLY A 628 30.03 5.36 -26.71
CA GLY A 628 30.21 6.34 -27.77
C GLY A 628 29.67 7.74 -27.42
N ILE A 629 28.46 7.80 -26.86
CA ILE A 629 27.87 9.06 -26.40
C ILE A 629 28.68 9.63 -25.23
N THR A 630 29.10 8.77 -24.30
CA THR A 630 29.94 9.16 -23.15
C THR A 630 31.23 9.84 -23.62
N VAL A 631 31.95 9.25 -24.58
CA VAL A 631 33.21 9.83 -25.06
C VAL A 631 33.05 11.15 -25.82
N SER A 632 31.83 11.46 -26.30
CA SER A 632 31.54 12.70 -27.02
C SER A 632 31.31 13.92 -26.11
N ARG A 633 31.37 13.73 -24.78
CA ARG A 633 31.08 14.73 -23.75
C ARG A 633 32.20 14.76 -22.70
N GLU A 634 32.36 15.88 -22.00
CA GLU A 634 33.37 16.00 -20.94
C GLU A 634 32.91 15.40 -19.59
N GLY A 635 33.84 14.77 -18.87
CA GLY A 635 33.67 14.28 -17.50
C GLY A 635 33.23 12.81 -17.37
N ALA A 636 33.18 12.30 -16.14
CA ALA A 636 32.74 10.94 -15.81
C ALA A 636 31.20 10.85 -15.68
N GLN A 637 30.64 10.90 -14.47
CA GLN A 637 29.18 10.80 -14.28
C GLN A 637 28.33 11.81 -15.10
N PRO A 638 28.77 13.07 -15.32
CA PRO A 638 28.02 14.01 -16.15
C PRO A 638 27.89 13.61 -17.63
N SER A 639 28.88 12.91 -18.20
CA SER A 639 28.87 12.51 -19.61
C SER A 639 27.99 11.30 -19.89
N LEU A 640 27.76 10.45 -18.87
CA LEU A 640 26.94 9.23 -18.97
C LEU A 640 25.53 9.56 -19.52
N PRO A 641 25.09 8.87 -20.60
CA PRO A 641 23.79 9.11 -21.21
C PRO A 641 22.64 8.61 -20.33
N ASP A 642 21.49 9.25 -20.47
CA ASP A 642 20.23 8.78 -19.92
C ASP A 642 19.40 8.01 -20.96
N LYS A 643 18.31 7.39 -20.50
CA LYS A 643 17.41 6.57 -21.33
C LYS A 643 16.85 7.35 -22.53
N GLU A 644 16.50 8.62 -22.34
CA GLU A 644 15.96 9.46 -23.41
C GLU A 644 17.03 9.82 -24.45
N THR A 645 18.25 10.15 -24.00
CA THR A 645 19.39 10.34 -24.90
C THR A 645 19.63 9.08 -25.73
N MET A 646 19.64 7.89 -25.10
CA MET A 646 19.85 6.64 -25.82
C MET A 646 18.77 6.39 -26.89
N ARG A 647 17.49 6.68 -26.60
CA ARG A 647 16.38 6.53 -27.55
C ARG A 647 16.53 7.40 -28.81
N MET A 648 17.25 8.51 -28.74
CA MET A 648 17.47 9.37 -29.92
C MET A 648 18.44 8.76 -30.94
N TYR A 649 19.23 7.75 -30.55
CA TYR A 649 20.27 7.13 -31.37
C TYR A 649 20.02 5.63 -31.67
N LEU A 650 18.94 5.05 -31.13
CA LEU A 650 18.47 3.67 -31.40
C LEU A 650 17.34 3.72 -32.44
#